data_AF-A0A4R8TLQ4-F1
#
_entry.id   AF-A0A4R8TLQ4-F1
#
_cell.length_a   1.000
_cell.length_b   1.000
_cell.length_c   1.000
_cell.angle_alpha   90.00
_cell.angle_beta   90.00
_cell.angle_gamma   90.00
#
_symmetry.space_group_name_H-M   'P 1'
#
loop_
_entity.id
_entity.type
_entity.pdbx_description
1 polymer ?
#
loop_
_entity_poly.entity_id
_entity_poly.type
_entity_poly.pdbx_seq_one_letter_code
_entity_poly.pdbx_strand_id
1 'polypeptide(L)'
;MEQQQPNNSRGFREAVLGRCFVQTCTERFGDGAVEVIRQRERNHLDYDDSETLVHGVPVGQIVTDTEQNCTGTTQPSLEKRIPKMAYYRNNLTALSQRYNLYFAAYENRIFVYRPRSVPKQTLPREPNLIFATKPDLIARRVGGSLDETFHHQINHIATGFLGREEVLVSVYDDGSVFVYYTRPIAEYVDKKLLGCKGSNPVPTYFFADNVGRSAWGIAVHQKSRLIAVSSNRHEVTVFAFGLYRLPEAMSRRRERSDDSHEQAVLRRKRNWRIVIPLGIFGNNIPNIAFWDDDAGLAEKIAAVDVKGVVWILDIWRPRTKAIGIPPRPRRNNTGWGIALLPNDSFLPAQSTTDMLGLDRNDILPGPRTIGGRWIDVDLGLANVRSHPAPPTRQQLQRARPFLFAFGNVQWGQTTPPPPLPGNPAPHLAAQINGLPAVPAPQTPPLPPPPEDDNSSSDVGGGQENDENAEAAPLLTVTNQVVLPMLSGIWADDEDDPWGEDEDPAGEGGNGVEVALVTPDSLSEADEDDQEPEDDEDGLTPMDLAKLYPFEPGIENEGDADSASIDEYPPQPPRFETVYYPHRGKTYISPRTMAGCLHFVQRARSPNINREQQDAGVLEDFTSRCCILRTDDSDIEMFTVPSKVNPREEGIVFCSNAIGWRDPQVGLMTHCQRLSMVAHVPELSLVVVGSALGRVVLLTPTRSEDGVLCLETPVRRGYRIDWVLPTREDEKARRRPDCGLHGIAVGPVPEGGATGGLLRSDDAPAPSPATRRYRLMMHYRDHRILSYDIGRDERGEELLIF
;
A
#
# COMPACT_ATOMS: atom_id res chain seq x y z
N MET A 1 26.78 50.56 30.58
CA MET A 1 26.18 49.36 31.22
C MET A 1 25.32 48.70 30.16
N GLU A 2 25.81 47.61 29.56
CA GLU A 2 25.01 46.80 28.65
C GLU A 2 24.53 45.58 29.43
N GLN A 3 23.25 45.25 29.35
CA GLN A 3 22.71 44.02 29.90
C GLN A 3 22.70 42.97 28.79
N GLN A 4 23.56 41.97 28.92
CA GLN A 4 23.57 40.83 28.00
C GLN A 4 22.27 40.03 28.17
N GLN A 5 21.56 39.78 27.08
CA GLN A 5 20.46 38.82 27.07
C GLN A 5 21.04 37.41 27.33
N PRO A 6 20.37 36.57 28.14
CA PRO A 6 20.86 35.22 28.41
C PRO A 6 20.80 34.39 27.14
N ASN A 7 21.98 33.92 26.69
CA ASN A 7 22.11 33.06 25.53
C ASN A 7 21.55 31.66 25.87
N ASN A 8 20.27 31.43 25.58
CA ASN A 8 19.57 30.16 25.80
C ASN A 8 20.07 29.07 24.83
N SER A 9 21.28 28.57 25.09
CA SER A 9 21.77 27.35 24.45
C SER A 9 20.80 26.19 24.77
N ARG A 10 20.23 25.57 23.72
CA ARG A 10 19.34 24.42 23.85
C ARG A 10 20.13 23.27 24.49
N GLY A 11 19.97 23.08 25.79
CA GLY A 11 20.63 22.03 26.55
C GLY A 11 20.20 20.65 26.07
N PHE A 12 21.05 20.00 25.29
CA PHE A 12 20.82 18.66 24.73
C PHE A 12 20.66 17.63 25.85
N ARG A 13 19.40 17.27 26.16
CA ARG A 13 19.12 15.99 26.82
C ARG A 13 19.33 14.92 25.77
N GLU A 14 20.25 14.00 26.02
CA GLU A 14 20.47 12.86 25.14
C GLU A 14 19.17 12.03 25.08
N ALA A 15 18.49 12.08 23.92
CA ALA A 15 17.37 11.20 23.65
C ALA A 15 17.82 9.76 23.85
N VAL A 16 17.14 9.01 24.71
CA VAL A 16 17.48 7.61 24.97
C VAL A 16 17.36 6.83 23.65
N LEU A 17 18.37 6.03 23.32
CA LEU A 17 18.28 5.07 22.22
C LEU A 17 17.54 3.84 22.73
N GLY A 18 16.24 3.80 22.48
CA GLY A 18 15.35 2.74 22.92
C GLY A 18 15.75 1.36 22.47
N ARG A 19 15.39 0.34 23.26
CA ARG A 19 15.80 -1.03 23.00
C ARG A 19 14.80 -1.71 22.07
N CYS A 20 15.14 -1.81 20.78
CA CYS A 20 14.44 -2.72 19.85
C CYS A 20 14.32 -4.14 20.45
N PHE A 21 13.09 -4.57 20.69
CA PHE A 21 12.76 -5.90 21.19
C PHE A 21 12.46 -6.83 20.01
N VAL A 22 13.30 -7.84 19.83
CA VAL A 22 13.08 -8.89 18.83
C VAL A 22 12.28 -10.02 19.48
N GLN A 23 11.27 -10.52 18.78
CA GLN A 23 10.69 -11.83 19.01
C GLN A 23 10.95 -12.72 17.78
N THR A 24 11.61 -13.86 17.99
CA THR A 24 11.98 -14.81 16.94
C THR A 24 10.85 -15.76 16.55
N CYS A 25 10.95 -16.38 15.37
CA CYS A 25 10.05 -17.46 14.96
C CYS A 25 10.11 -18.68 15.90
N THR A 26 11.28 -19.03 16.43
CA THR A 26 11.44 -20.08 17.45
C THR A 26 10.73 -19.73 18.77
N GLU A 27 10.77 -18.47 19.20
CA GLU A 27 9.99 -18.00 20.35
C GLU A 27 8.48 -18.05 20.08
N ARG A 28 8.03 -17.75 18.85
CA ARG A 28 6.61 -17.80 18.45
C ARG A 28 6.06 -19.22 18.27
N PHE A 29 6.79 -20.13 17.65
CA PHE A 29 6.23 -21.42 17.20
C PHE A 29 6.84 -22.64 17.90
N GLY A 30 8.12 -22.57 18.29
CA GLY A 30 8.88 -23.68 18.86
C GLY A 30 10.10 -24.04 18.03
N ASP A 31 10.82 -25.07 18.47
CA ASP A 31 12.01 -25.57 17.79
C ASP A 31 11.66 -26.19 16.43
N GLY A 32 12.60 -26.16 15.49
CA GLY A 32 12.37 -26.56 14.08
C GLY A 32 11.73 -25.49 13.19
N ALA A 33 11.14 -24.42 13.75
CA ALA A 33 10.35 -23.45 13.00
C ALA A 33 11.14 -22.76 11.87
N VAL A 34 12.43 -22.51 12.09
CA VAL A 34 13.35 -21.92 11.09
C VAL A 34 13.42 -22.75 9.81
N GLU A 35 13.40 -24.08 9.90
CA GLU A 35 13.56 -24.92 8.70
C GLU A 35 12.24 -25.09 7.93
N VAL A 36 11.10 -25.14 8.62
CA VAL A 36 9.76 -25.09 7.99
C VAL A 36 9.58 -23.80 7.20
N ILE A 37 10.04 -22.67 7.74
CA ILE A 37 10.00 -21.37 7.07
C ILE A 37 10.92 -21.36 5.84
N ARG A 38 12.18 -21.79 5.99
CA ARG A 38 13.14 -21.86 4.87
C ARG A 38 12.72 -22.81 3.75
N GLN A 39 12.08 -23.92 4.08
CA GLN A 39 11.56 -24.84 3.07
C GLN A 39 10.46 -24.16 2.24
N ARG A 40 9.55 -23.42 2.88
CA ARG A 40 8.53 -22.62 2.17
C ARG A 40 9.12 -21.49 1.33
N GLU A 41 10.13 -20.80 1.84
CA GLU A 41 10.84 -19.78 1.06
C GLU A 41 11.53 -20.37 -0.17
N ARG A 42 12.05 -21.61 -0.08
CA ARG A 42 12.56 -22.37 -1.24
C ARG A 42 11.43 -22.77 -2.20
N ASN A 43 10.40 -23.49 -1.74
CA ASN A 43 9.25 -23.89 -2.56
C ASN A 43 8.65 -22.73 -3.36
N HIS A 44 8.50 -21.54 -2.76
CA HIS A 44 8.00 -20.36 -3.47
C HIS A 44 8.96 -19.83 -4.54
N LEU A 45 10.27 -19.84 -4.30
CA LEU A 45 11.28 -19.41 -5.28
C LEU A 45 11.46 -20.42 -6.42
N ASP A 46 11.33 -21.70 -6.11
CA ASP A 46 11.38 -22.81 -7.07
C ASP A 46 10.06 -22.99 -7.85
N TYR A 47 9.02 -22.19 -7.55
CA TYR A 47 7.63 -22.32 -8.00
C TYR A 47 6.96 -23.68 -7.68
N ASP A 48 7.58 -24.50 -6.83
CA ASP A 48 7.07 -25.77 -6.31
C ASP A 48 6.14 -25.56 -5.09
N ASP A 49 5.21 -24.61 -5.18
CA ASP A 49 4.06 -24.52 -4.26
C ASP A 49 2.96 -25.52 -4.71
N SER A 50 3.38 -26.77 -4.95
CA SER A 50 2.56 -27.90 -5.44
C SER A 50 1.56 -28.45 -4.42
N GLU A 51 1.39 -27.78 -3.27
CA GLU A 51 0.27 -28.01 -2.35
C GLU A 51 -1.04 -27.57 -3.02
N THR A 52 -1.70 -28.53 -3.65
CA THR A 52 -2.96 -28.45 -4.38
C THR A 52 -4.10 -27.78 -3.59
N LEU A 53 -4.15 -26.45 -3.65
CA LEU A 53 -5.18 -25.56 -3.08
C LEU A 53 -6.51 -25.61 -3.87
N VAL A 54 -6.96 -26.82 -4.18
CA VAL A 54 -8.19 -27.10 -4.93
C VAL A 54 -9.38 -26.49 -4.19
N HIS A 55 -9.94 -25.43 -4.78
CA HIS A 55 -11.02 -24.58 -4.25
C HIS A 55 -10.65 -23.65 -3.07
N GLY A 56 -9.37 -23.27 -2.92
CA GLY A 56 -8.95 -22.10 -2.14
C GLY A 56 -9.07 -22.21 -0.62
N VAL A 57 -8.93 -23.42 -0.07
CA VAL A 57 -8.90 -23.69 1.37
C VAL A 57 -7.88 -24.80 1.67
N PRO A 58 -6.82 -24.55 2.48
CA PRO A 58 -5.93 -25.61 2.95
C PRO A 58 -6.70 -26.67 3.77
N VAL A 59 -6.51 -27.96 3.48
CA VAL A 59 -7.24 -29.05 4.15
C VAL A 59 -6.87 -29.12 5.64
N GLY A 60 -7.85 -28.87 6.51
CA GLY A 60 -7.66 -28.76 7.96
C GLY A 60 -7.13 -27.40 8.38
N GLN A 61 -7.81 -26.31 7.98
CA GLN A 61 -7.58 -24.99 8.54
C GLN A 61 -7.74 -25.00 10.07
N ILE A 62 -6.71 -24.54 10.78
CA ILE A 62 -6.82 -24.23 12.22
C ILE A 62 -7.73 -22.99 12.36
N VAL A 63 -9.01 -23.23 12.59
CA VAL A 63 -10.01 -22.23 12.99
C VAL A 63 -10.29 -22.40 14.47
N THR A 64 -10.52 -21.28 15.15
CA THR A 64 -10.77 -21.29 16.58
C THR A 64 -12.06 -22.03 16.93
N ASP A 65 -11.95 -22.96 17.88
CA ASP A 65 -13.02 -23.78 18.44
C ASP A 65 -13.66 -24.79 17.46
N THR A 66 -13.05 -25.04 16.29
CA THR A 66 -13.51 -26.07 15.32
C THR A 66 -12.84 -27.44 15.49
N GLU A 67 -11.65 -27.52 16.10
CA GLU A 67 -10.92 -28.79 16.34
C GLU A 67 -11.43 -29.55 17.60
N GLN A 68 -12.71 -29.98 17.61
CA GLN A 68 -13.25 -30.89 18.65
C GLN A 68 -14.15 -32.00 18.08
N ASN A 69 -13.61 -32.83 17.18
CA ASN A 69 -14.20 -34.16 16.88
C ASN A 69 -13.18 -35.24 16.46
N CYS A 70 -11.87 -35.00 16.61
CA CYS A 70 -10.84 -36.04 16.46
C CYS A 70 -10.44 -36.59 17.84
N THR A 71 -10.74 -37.85 18.10
CA THR A 71 -10.42 -38.53 19.37
C THR A 71 -8.94 -38.96 19.43
N GLY A 72 -8.02 -37.99 19.42
CA GLY A 72 -6.58 -38.22 19.52
C GLY A 72 -5.83 -36.99 20.01
N THR A 73 -5.03 -37.14 21.08
CA THR A 73 -4.33 -36.04 21.76
C THR A 73 -3.03 -35.61 21.06
N THR A 74 -3.07 -35.47 19.73
CA THR A 74 -1.90 -35.08 18.91
C THR A 74 -2.01 -33.60 18.56
N GLN A 75 -1.04 -32.78 18.97
CA GLN A 75 -1.01 -31.38 18.53
C GLN A 75 -0.83 -31.30 16.99
N PRO A 76 -1.46 -30.32 16.31
CA PRO A 76 -1.20 -30.10 14.90
C PRO A 76 0.29 -29.85 14.65
N SER A 77 0.80 -30.39 13.54
CA SER A 77 2.23 -30.35 13.22
C SER A 77 2.75 -28.92 13.04
N LEU A 78 4.08 -28.76 13.12
CA LEU A 78 4.70 -27.44 13.10
C LEU A 78 4.40 -26.67 11.80
N GLU A 79 4.29 -27.39 10.70
CA GLU A 79 3.92 -26.91 9.37
C GLU A 79 2.48 -26.37 9.37
N LYS A 80 1.53 -27.06 10.03
CA LYS A 80 0.15 -26.56 10.16
C LYS A 80 0.04 -25.35 11.09
N ARG A 81 0.89 -25.28 12.13
CA ARG A 81 0.89 -24.21 13.14
C ARG A 81 1.56 -22.92 12.67
N ILE A 82 2.58 -23.00 11.82
CA ILE A 82 3.19 -21.84 11.16
C ILE A 82 2.31 -21.50 9.94
N PRO A 83 1.73 -20.29 9.82
CA PRO A 83 0.99 -19.91 8.63
C PRO A 83 1.93 -19.65 7.43
N LYS A 84 1.45 -19.73 6.18
CA LYS A 84 2.23 -19.24 5.02
C LYS A 84 2.19 -17.71 4.98
N MET A 85 3.23 -17.08 4.43
CA MET A 85 3.23 -15.65 4.15
C MET A 85 2.74 -15.39 2.72
N ALA A 86 1.77 -14.49 2.56
CA ALA A 86 1.33 -14.07 1.25
C ALA A 86 2.28 -13.01 0.66
N TYR A 87 2.67 -13.19 -0.61
CA TYR A 87 3.61 -12.31 -1.32
C TYR A 87 2.83 -11.21 -2.07
N TYR A 88 3.52 -10.14 -2.47
CA TYR A 88 3.00 -9.01 -3.27
C TYR A 88 1.82 -8.20 -2.70
N ARG A 89 1.24 -8.60 -1.56
CA ARG A 89 0.17 -7.89 -0.83
C ARG A 89 0.64 -6.53 -0.27
N ASN A 90 -0.28 -5.67 0.19
CA ASN A 90 0.04 -4.43 0.90
C ASN A 90 0.27 -4.69 2.41
N ASN A 91 -0.16 -3.81 3.33
CA ASN A 91 0.06 -4.03 4.76
C ASN A 91 -0.82 -5.17 5.32
N LEU A 92 -0.20 -6.25 5.78
CA LEU A 92 -0.90 -7.41 6.35
C LEU A 92 -0.95 -7.42 7.89
N THR A 93 -0.64 -6.31 8.56
CA THR A 93 -0.72 -6.23 10.03
C THR A 93 -1.38 -4.95 10.53
N ALA A 94 -2.13 -5.03 11.63
CA ALA A 94 -2.76 -3.87 12.25
C ALA A 94 -2.76 -3.97 13.79
N LEU A 95 -2.84 -2.82 14.46
CA LEU A 95 -3.04 -2.69 15.91
C LEU A 95 -4.35 -1.95 16.16
N SER A 96 -5.17 -2.46 17.08
CA SER A 96 -6.30 -1.69 17.58
C SER A 96 -5.81 -0.45 18.34
N GLN A 97 -6.53 0.65 18.15
CA GLN A 97 -6.32 1.94 18.80
C GLN A 97 -7.12 2.09 20.09
N ARG A 98 -8.12 1.21 20.33
CA ARG A 98 -8.92 1.18 21.57
C ARG A 98 -8.62 -0.02 22.48
N TYR A 99 -8.29 -1.18 21.91
CA TYR A 99 -8.09 -2.44 22.63
C TYR A 99 -6.68 -2.97 22.43
N ASN A 100 -6.17 -3.77 23.37
CA ASN A 100 -4.86 -4.42 23.28
C ASN A 100 -4.89 -5.63 22.33
N LEU A 101 -5.26 -5.40 21.07
CA LEU A 101 -5.36 -6.42 20.02
C LEU A 101 -4.37 -6.10 18.90
N TYR A 102 -3.66 -7.14 18.47
CA TYR A 102 -2.78 -7.17 17.32
C TYR A 102 -3.32 -8.17 16.30
N PHE A 103 -3.38 -7.75 15.04
CA PHE A 103 -3.91 -8.52 13.92
C PHE A 103 -2.79 -8.79 12.91
N ALA A 104 -2.66 -10.04 12.47
CA ALA A 104 -1.83 -10.42 11.32
C ALA A 104 -2.67 -11.24 10.35
N ALA A 105 -2.74 -10.79 9.09
CA ALA A 105 -3.34 -11.54 8.00
C ALA A 105 -2.31 -12.49 7.38
N TYR A 106 -2.76 -13.72 7.09
CA TYR A 106 -1.99 -14.76 6.42
C TYR A 106 -2.95 -15.51 5.49
N GLU A 107 -2.71 -15.45 4.18
CA GLU A 107 -3.59 -16.05 3.18
C GLU A 107 -5.05 -15.54 3.34
N ASN A 108 -6.02 -16.44 3.57
CA ASN A 108 -7.42 -16.15 3.86
C ASN A 108 -7.75 -16.07 5.36
N ARG A 109 -6.74 -15.93 6.23
CA ARG A 109 -6.86 -16.00 7.70
C ARG A 109 -6.40 -14.72 8.38
N ILE A 110 -7.04 -14.36 9.49
CA ILE A 110 -6.60 -13.27 10.37
C ILE A 110 -6.36 -13.84 11.77
N PHE A 111 -5.10 -13.80 12.20
CA PHE A 111 -4.67 -14.24 13.52
C PHE A 111 -4.75 -13.04 14.47
N VAL A 112 -5.59 -13.16 15.49
CA VAL A 112 -5.80 -12.17 16.55
C VAL A 112 -4.96 -12.56 17.77
N TYR A 113 -4.10 -11.64 18.20
CA TYR A 113 -3.25 -11.79 19.37
C TYR A 113 -3.53 -10.67 20.39
N ARG A 114 -3.38 -10.96 21.67
CA ARG A 114 -3.21 -9.96 22.74
C ARG A 114 -1.73 -9.83 23.10
N PRO A 115 -1.03 -8.74 22.71
CA PRO A 115 0.36 -8.50 23.10
C PRO A 115 0.53 -8.50 24.61
N ARG A 116 1.66 -9.08 25.07
CA ARG A 116 2.01 -9.24 26.49
C ARG A 116 3.33 -8.51 26.80
N SER A 117 3.62 -8.33 28.09
CA SER A 117 4.96 -7.95 28.56
C SER A 117 5.49 -6.61 28.03
N VAL A 118 4.73 -5.52 28.18
CA VAL A 118 5.21 -4.14 27.91
C VAL A 118 6.56 -3.90 28.62
N PRO A 119 7.58 -3.31 27.97
CA PRO A 119 7.60 -2.75 26.60
C PRO A 119 7.95 -3.75 25.48
N LYS A 120 8.14 -5.04 25.75
CA LYS A 120 8.52 -6.03 24.71
C LYS A 120 7.41 -6.31 23.69
N GLN A 121 6.15 -6.08 24.05
CA GLN A 121 4.95 -6.32 23.23
C GLN A 121 4.83 -7.77 22.67
N THR A 122 5.43 -8.76 23.34
CA THR A 122 5.53 -10.16 22.85
C THR A 122 4.16 -10.77 22.55
N LEU A 123 4.00 -11.35 21.37
CA LEU A 123 2.81 -12.14 21.02
C LEU A 123 2.89 -13.53 21.67
N PRO A 124 1.77 -14.10 22.17
CA PRO A 124 1.74 -15.49 22.62
C PRO A 124 1.95 -16.47 21.46
N ARG A 125 2.44 -17.68 21.77
CA ARG A 125 2.68 -18.74 20.77
C ARG A 125 1.41 -19.18 20.05
N GLU A 126 0.31 -19.25 20.78
CA GLU A 126 -1.02 -19.53 20.27
C GLU A 126 -1.78 -18.20 20.10
N PRO A 127 -2.41 -17.95 18.94
CA PRO A 127 -3.31 -16.80 18.77
C PRO A 127 -4.52 -16.96 19.69
N ASN A 128 -5.07 -15.83 20.13
CA ASN A 128 -6.26 -15.83 20.98
C ASN A 128 -7.53 -16.20 20.20
N LEU A 129 -7.57 -15.83 18.92
CA LEU A 129 -8.63 -16.13 17.96
C LEU A 129 -8.03 -16.14 16.55
N ILE A 130 -8.52 -17.02 15.67
CA ILE A 130 -8.22 -17.05 14.24
C ILE A 130 -9.54 -16.95 13.48
N PHE A 131 -9.68 -15.93 12.64
CA PHE A 131 -10.70 -15.92 11.59
C PHE A 131 -10.16 -16.60 10.34
N ALA A 132 -11.03 -17.30 9.63
CA ALA A 132 -10.80 -17.77 8.27
C ALA A 132 -12.05 -17.48 7.44
N THR A 133 -11.87 -17.06 6.20
CA THR A 133 -12.98 -16.86 5.24
C THR A 133 -12.89 -17.88 4.11
N LYS A 134 -14.05 -18.32 3.61
CA LYS A 134 -14.19 -19.12 2.38
C LYS A 134 -14.67 -18.18 1.26
N PRO A 135 -14.21 -18.35 0.00
CA PRO A 135 -14.76 -17.59 -1.12
C PRO A 135 -16.22 -17.99 -1.38
N ASP A 136 -17.09 -16.98 -1.45
CA ASP A 136 -18.50 -17.15 -1.82
C ASP A 136 -18.67 -17.35 -3.34
N LEU A 137 -19.92 -17.48 -3.81
CA LEU A 137 -20.17 -17.73 -5.23
C LEU A 137 -19.87 -16.52 -6.14
N ILE A 138 -19.81 -15.29 -5.59
CA ILE A 138 -19.35 -14.12 -6.35
C ILE A 138 -17.82 -14.16 -6.45
N ALA A 139 -17.13 -14.32 -5.33
CA ALA A 139 -15.67 -14.39 -5.25
C ALA A 139 -15.07 -15.44 -6.21
N ARG A 140 -15.63 -16.65 -6.24
CA ARG A 140 -15.23 -17.74 -7.17
C ARG A 140 -15.48 -17.45 -8.65
N ARG A 141 -16.28 -16.44 -8.99
CA ARG A 141 -16.58 -16.00 -10.36
C ARG A 141 -15.88 -14.70 -10.74
N VAL A 142 -15.35 -13.97 -9.77
CA VAL A 142 -14.45 -12.83 -9.98
C VAL A 142 -13.02 -13.32 -10.21
N GLY A 143 -12.57 -14.34 -9.48
CA GLY A 143 -11.21 -14.88 -9.61
C GLY A 143 -10.14 -13.91 -9.11
N GLY A 144 -8.86 -14.31 -9.23
CA GLY A 144 -7.73 -13.53 -8.70
C GLY A 144 -7.24 -12.43 -9.63
N SER A 145 -6.19 -11.73 -9.21
CA SER A 145 -5.34 -10.92 -10.09
C SER A 145 -3.86 -10.92 -9.69
N LEU A 146 -3.51 -11.55 -8.56
CA LEU A 146 -2.15 -11.93 -8.16
C LEU A 146 -1.99 -13.46 -8.08
N ASP A 147 -3.07 -14.18 -7.75
CA ASP A 147 -3.07 -15.64 -7.65
C ASP A 147 -4.39 -16.19 -8.19
N GLU A 148 -4.36 -16.75 -9.40
CA GLU A 148 -5.55 -17.31 -10.06
C GLU A 148 -6.03 -18.61 -9.41
N THR A 149 -5.12 -19.37 -8.79
CA THR A 149 -5.41 -20.67 -8.18
C THR A 149 -5.97 -20.51 -6.77
N PHE A 150 -5.40 -19.61 -5.97
CA PHE A 150 -5.81 -19.29 -4.60
C PHE A 150 -6.15 -17.80 -4.45
N HIS A 151 -7.11 -17.35 -5.26
CA HIS A 151 -7.60 -15.96 -5.31
C HIS A 151 -8.17 -15.41 -3.99
N HIS A 152 -8.56 -16.27 -3.04
CA HIS A 152 -9.18 -15.83 -1.77
C HIS A 152 -8.16 -15.36 -0.72
N GLN A 153 -7.05 -14.75 -1.13
CA GLN A 153 -6.03 -14.22 -0.23
C GLN A 153 -6.25 -12.74 0.10
N ILE A 154 -5.93 -12.35 1.34
CA ILE A 154 -6.01 -10.98 1.83
C ILE A 154 -4.87 -10.14 1.22
N ASN A 155 -5.24 -9.01 0.61
CA ASN A 155 -4.30 -8.01 0.09
C ASN A 155 -3.93 -6.95 1.12
N HIS A 156 -4.82 -6.59 2.05
CA HIS A 156 -4.60 -5.52 3.02
C HIS A 156 -5.55 -5.70 4.22
N ILE A 157 -5.08 -5.39 5.43
CA ILE A 157 -5.95 -5.17 6.60
C ILE A 157 -5.71 -3.80 7.22
N ALA A 158 -6.78 -3.16 7.68
CA ALA A 158 -6.71 -1.87 8.36
C ALA A 158 -7.74 -1.76 9.50
N THR A 159 -7.36 -1.07 10.56
CA THR A 159 -8.24 -0.70 11.68
C THR A 159 -8.62 0.77 11.59
N GLY A 160 -9.87 1.12 11.91
CA GLY A 160 -10.31 2.51 11.95
C GLY A 160 -11.65 2.69 12.68
N PHE A 161 -12.01 3.93 13.01
CA PHE A 161 -13.26 4.23 13.71
C PHE A 161 -14.41 4.47 12.72
N LEU A 162 -15.55 3.79 12.92
CA LEU A 162 -16.80 3.96 12.19
C LEU A 162 -17.84 4.65 13.11
N GLY A 163 -17.60 5.92 13.41
CA GLY A 163 -18.37 6.69 14.40
C GLY A 163 -17.79 6.52 15.81
N ARG A 164 -18.47 5.76 16.69
CA ARG A 164 -17.99 5.46 18.06
C ARG A 164 -17.39 4.07 18.21
N GLU A 165 -17.59 3.22 17.20
CA GLU A 165 -17.05 1.87 17.15
C GLU A 165 -15.75 1.84 16.37
N GLU A 166 -14.84 0.97 16.76
CA GLU A 166 -13.67 0.62 15.95
C GLU A 166 -13.96 -0.65 15.16
N VAL A 167 -13.52 -0.67 13.91
CA VAL A 167 -13.66 -1.79 12.99
C VAL A 167 -12.29 -2.26 12.49
N LEU A 168 -12.21 -3.55 12.18
CA LEU A 168 -11.16 -4.17 11.38
C LEU A 168 -11.77 -4.46 9.99
N VAL A 169 -11.11 -3.97 8.94
CA VAL A 169 -11.44 -4.24 7.53
C VAL A 169 -10.38 -5.16 6.94
N SER A 170 -10.81 -6.15 6.15
CA SER A 170 -9.93 -6.94 5.28
C SER A 170 -10.46 -6.94 3.84
N VAL A 171 -9.54 -6.85 2.87
CA VAL A 171 -9.84 -6.85 1.42
C VAL A 171 -8.97 -7.88 0.69
N TYR A 172 -9.53 -8.50 -0.36
CA TYR A 172 -9.03 -9.74 -0.95
C TYR A 172 -8.76 -9.63 -2.46
N ASP A 173 -7.94 -10.54 -2.98
CA ASP A 173 -7.55 -10.59 -4.39
C ASP A 173 -8.69 -11.01 -5.35
N ASP A 174 -9.73 -11.64 -4.81
CA ASP A 174 -11.00 -11.86 -5.51
C ASP A 174 -12.05 -10.75 -5.34
N GLY A 175 -11.61 -9.58 -4.87
CA GLY A 175 -12.45 -8.42 -4.65
C GLY A 175 -13.34 -8.51 -3.41
N SER A 176 -13.28 -9.57 -2.62
CA SER A 176 -14.05 -9.68 -1.38
C SER A 176 -13.63 -8.64 -0.34
N VAL A 177 -14.59 -8.18 0.46
CA VAL A 177 -14.41 -7.22 1.55
C VAL A 177 -15.16 -7.75 2.77
N PHE A 178 -14.51 -7.80 3.94
CA PHE A 178 -15.14 -8.18 5.21
C PHE A 178 -14.83 -7.16 6.29
N VAL A 179 -15.80 -6.87 7.16
CA VAL A 179 -15.65 -5.88 8.23
C VAL A 179 -16.21 -6.38 9.57
N TYR A 180 -15.35 -6.35 10.58
CA TYR A 180 -15.60 -6.83 11.94
C TYR A 180 -15.56 -5.65 12.92
N TYR A 181 -16.43 -5.64 13.94
CA TYR A 181 -16.25 -4.73 15.08
C TYR A 181 -15.15 -5.27 16.01
N THR A 182 -14.26 -4.41 16.52
CA THR A 182 -13.19 -4.88 17.42
C THR A 182 -13.65 -5.10 18.87
N ARG A 183 -14.77 -4.50 19.30
CA ARG A 183 -15.33 -4.74 20.65
C ARG A 183 -15.70 -6.22 20.90
N PRO A 184 -16.52 -6.90 20.07
CA PRO A 184 -16.81 -8.32 20.28
C PRO A 184 -15.55 -9.20 20.26
N ILE A 185 -14.53 -8.81 19.49
CA ILE A 185 -13.24 -9.50 19.46
C ILE A 185 -12.53 -9.35 20.81
N ALA A 186 -12.43 -8.14 21.35
CA ALA A 186 -11.84 -7.91 22.68
C ALA A 186 -12.59 -8.68 23.77
N GLU A 187 -13.93 -8.61 23.78
CA GLU A 187 -14.78 -9.33 24.73
C GLU A 187 -14.62 -10.86 24.65
N TYR A 188 -14.55 -11.43 23.43
CA TYR A 188 -14.31 -12.85 23.25
C TYR A 188 -12.92 -13.25 23.78
N VAL A 189 -11.88 -12.47 23.46
CA VAL A 189 -10.50 -12.70 23.92
C VAL A 189 -10.37 -12.58 25.44
N ASP A 190 -11.03 -11.62 26.08
CA ASP A 190 -11.06 -11.47 27.54
C ASP A 190 -11.71 -12.69 28.21
N LYS A 191 -12.92 -13.09 27.79
CA LYS A 191 -13.63 -14.27 28.34
C LYS A 191 -12.81 -15.56 28.19
N LYS A 192 -12.14 -15.73 27.05
CA LYS A 192 -11.26 -16.89 26.78
C LYS A 192 -10.03 -16.90 27.69
N LEU A 193 -9.42 -15.73 27.93
CA LEU A 193 -8.29 -15.58 28.87
C LEU A 193 -8.70 -15.75 30.34
N LEU A 194 -9.94 -15.42 30.70
CA LEU A 194 -10.54 -15.67 32.02
C LEU A 194 -11.01 -17.11 32.23
N GLY A 195 -10.95 -17.97 31.21
CA GLY A 195 -11.39 -19.36 31.28
C GLY A 195 -12.90 -19.53 31.48
N CYS A 196 -13.71 -18.55 31.06
CA CYS A 196 -15.16 -18.54 31.26
C CYS A 196 -15.84 -19.70 30.50
N LYS A 197 -16.27 -20.73 31.23
CA LYS A 197 -16.96 -21.91 30.67
C LYS A 197 -18.44 -21.61 30.37
N GLY A 198 -18.72 -21.19 29.15
CA GLY A 198 -20.08 -21.01 28.63
C GLY A 198 -20.05 -20.88 27.10
N SER A 199 -21.22 -20.88 26.46
CA SER A 199 -21.30 -20.57 25.04
C SER A 199 -20.92 -19.11 24.82
N ASN A 200 -19.76 -18.90 24.19
CA ASN A 200 -19.24 -17.59 23.85
C ASN A 200 -19.03 -17.57 22.33
N PRO A 201 -20.05 -17.15 21.55
CA PRO A 201 -20.02 -17.29 20.09
C PRO A 201 -18.81 -16.56 19.52
N VAL A 202 -18.14 -17.20 18.57
CA VAL A 202 -17.01 -16.61 17.85
C VAL A 202 -17.52 -15.35 17.12
N PRO A 203 -16.87 -14.18 17.30
CA PRO A 203 -17.26 -12.96 16.62
C PRO A 203 -17.27 -13.14 15.09
N THR A 204 -18.28 -12.58 14.42
CA THR A 204 -18.37 -12.58 12.96
C THR A 204 -18.31 -11.16 12.40
N TYR A 205 -18.13 -11.04 11.09
CA TYR A 205 -18.24 -9.76 10.38
C TYR A 205 -19.69 -9.27 10.43
N PHE A 206 -19.88 -7.95 10.57
CA PHE A 206 -21.22 -7.35 10.47
C PHE A 206 -21.57 -6.92 9.04
N PHE A 207 -20.57 -6.90 8.16
CA PHE A 207 -20.67 -6.49 6.78
C PHE A 207 -19.68 -7.29 5.92
N ALA A 208 -20.15 -7.77 4.78
CA ALA A 208 -19.34 -8.35 3.72
C ALA A 208 -19.91 -7.95 2.35
N ASP A 209 -19.04 -7.76 1.36
CA ASP A 209 -19.40 -7.39 -0.01
C ASP A 209 -18.27 -7.77 -0.99
N ASN A 210 -18.45 -7.55 -2.29
CA ASN A 210 -17.42 -7.76 -3.30
C ASN A 210 -17.34 -6.57 -4.29
N VAL A 211 -16.13 -6.07 -4.55
CA VAL A 211 -15.86 -4.91 -5.43
C VAL A 211 -15.42 -5.29 -6.86
N GLY A 212 -15.50 -6.57 -7.23
CA GLY A 212 -15.56 -7.07 -8.61
C GLY A 212 -14.27 -7.22 -9.41
N ARG A 213 -13.13 -6.85 -8.82
CA ARG A 213 -11.78 -7.35 -9.15
C ARG A 213 -10.94 -7.15 -7.89
N SER A 214 -9.73 -7.71 -7.84
CA SER A 214 -8.76 -7.58 -6.76
C SER A 214 -8.79 -6.24 -6.04
N ALA A 215 -8.96 -6.28 -4.71
CA ALA A 215 -9.20 -5.13 -3.85
C ALA A 215 -7.97 -4.81 -2.98
N TRP A 216 -7.67 -3.53 -2.78
CA TRP A 216 -6.34 -3.09 -2.29
C TRP A 216 -6.37 -1.98 -1.25
N GLY A 217 -6.70 -0.75 -1.66
CA GLY A 217 -6.73 0.39 -0.75
C GLY A 217 -7.91 0.30 0.21
N ILE A 218 -7.69 0.65 1.48
CA ILE A 218 -8.73 0.75 2.50
C ILE A 218 -8.65 2.15 3.11
N ALA A 219 -9.79 2.83 3.24
CA ALA A 219 -9.94 3.96 4.15
C ALA A 219 -11.22 3.84 4.98
N VAL A 220 -11.20 4.28 6.23
CA VAL A 220 -12.37 4.28 7.14
C VAL A 220 -12.56 5.70 7.67
N HIS A 221 -13.73 6.29 7.46
CA HIS A 221 -14.01 7.67 7.89
C HIS A 221 -15.01 7.71 9.05
N GLN A 222 -14.57 8.31 10.16
CA GLN A 222 -15.28 8.28 11.43
C GLN A 222 -16.57 9.09 11.44
N LYS A 223 -16.53 10.37 11.02
CA LYS A 223 -17.65 11.31 11.23
C LYS A 223 -18.83 11.07 10.28
N SER A 224 -18.54 10.79 9.01
CA SER A 224 -19.53 10.46 7.97
C SER A 224 -19.96 8.98 7.96
N ARG A 225 -19.30 8.14 8.78
CA ARG A 225 -19.48 6.68 8.87
C ARG A 225 -19.40 5.98 7.51
N LEU A 226 -18.24 6.07 6.87
CA LEU A 226 -17.95 5.49 5.56
C LEU A 226 -16.78 4.49 5.64
N ILE A 227 -16.79 3.51 4.75
CA ILE A 227 -15.60 2.70 4.42
C ILE A 227 -15.41 2.81 2.91
N ALA A 228 -14.21 3.17 2.45
CA ALA A 228 -13.85 3.13 1.04
C ALA A 228 -12.88 1.97 0.78
N VAL A 229 -13.07 1.30 -0.35
CA VAL A 229 -12.20 0.25 -0.88
C VAL A 229 -11.93 0.53 -2.35
N SER A 230 -10.66 0.47 -2.77
CA SER A 230 -10.27 0.55 -4.19
C SER A 230 -9.99 -0.82 -4.78
N SER A 231 -10.16 -0.96 -6.10
CA SER A 231 -9.92 -2.21 -6.81
C SER A 231 -9.28 -2.04 -8.19
N ASN A 232 -8.80 -3.16 -8.74
CA ASN A 232 -8.27 -3.28 -10.10
C ASN A 232 -9.33 -3.12 -11.22
N ARG A 233 -10.51 -2.57 -10.88
CA ARG A 233 -11.48 -2.01 -11.84
C ARG A 233 -11.22 -0.53 -12.14
N HIS A 234 -10.16 0.05 -11.56
CA HIS A 234 -9.78 1.47 -11.66
C HIS A 234 -10.87 2.40 -11.11
N GLU A 235 -11.47 1.99 -9.99
CA GLU A 235 -12.53 2.72 -9.30
C GLU A 235 -12.43 2.55 -7.77
N VAL A 236 -12.99 3.51 -7.03
CA VAL A 236 -13.14 3.44 -5.58
C VAL A 236 -14.61 3.24 -5.24
N THR A 237 -14.90 2.21 -4.45
CA THR A 237 -16.23 1.92 -3.92
C THR A 237 -16.33 2.41 -2.47
N VAL A 238 -17.29 3.30 -2.18
CA VAL A 238 -17.57 3.82 -0.85
C VAL A 238 -18.85 3.21 -0.30
N PHE A 239 -18.72 2.44 0.77
CA PHE A 239 -19.79 1.85 1.54
C PHE A 239 -20.31 2.86 2.56
N ALA A 240 -21.44 3.48 2.25
CA ALA A 240 -22.06 4.52 3.06
C ALA A 240 -23.27 3.95 3.84
N PHE A 241 -23.04 3.50 5.07
CA PHE A 241 -24.07 2.85 5.93
C PHE A 241 -25.20 3.80 6.35
N GLY A 242 -26.42 3.28 6.48
CA GLY A 242 -27.61 4.05 6.88
C GLY A 242 -27.46 4.78 8.22
N LEU A 243 -28.06 5.97 8.32
CA LEU A 243 -27.99 6.85 9.49
C LEU A 243 -29.39 7.07 10.09
N TYR A 244 -29.60 6.63 11.34
CA TYR A 244 -30.85 6.89 12.09
C TYR A 244 -31.08 8.39 12.33
N ARG A 245 -30.01 9.15 12.55
CA ARG A 245 -30.01 10.62 12.63
C ARG A 245 -28.93 11.17 11.71
N LEU A 246 -29.33 12.05 10.80
CA LEU A 246 -28.42 12.74 9.89
C LEU A 246 -27.65 13.84 10.67
N PRO A 247 -26.32 13.98 10.53
CA PRO A 247 -25.57 15.09 11.09
C PRO A 247 -26.07 16.43 10.51
N GLU A 248 -26.12 17.49 11.33
CA GLU A 248 -26.71 18.76 10.91
C GLU A 248 -26.00 19.38 9.70
N ALA A 249 -24.66 19.36 9.66
CA ALA A 249 -23.89 19.82 8.51
C ALA A 249 -24.23 19.03 7.21
N MET A 250 -24.50 17.72 7.32
CA MET A 250 -24.91 16.89 6.18
C MET A 250 -26.36 17.17 5.75
N SER A 251 -27.25 17.53 6.68
CA SER A 251 -28.59 18.06 6.37
C SER A 251 -28.51 19.39 5.62
N ARG A 252 -27.73 20.35 6.14
CA ARG A 252 -27.49 21.66 5.50
C ARG A 252 -26.86 21.53 4.12
N ARG A 253 -25.98 20.54 3.90
CA ARG A 253 -25.39 20.25 2.58
C ARG A 253 -26.45 19.73 1.60
N ARG A 254 -27.27 18.76 2.02
CA ARG A 254 -28.40 18.25 1.24
C ARG A 254 -29.38 19.37 0.85
N GLU A 255 -29.63 20.31 1.75
CA GLU A 255 -30.51 21.47 1.55
C GLU A 255 -29.91 22.56 0.63
N ARG A 256 -28.66 22.40 0.18
CA ARG A 256 -27.96 23.27 -0.78
C ARG A 256 -27.68 22.59 -2.12
N SER A 257 -28.06 21.32 -2.29
CA SER A 257 -27.88 20.59 -3.55
C SER A 257 -29.20 20.52 -4.30
N ASP A 258 -29.20 21.05 -5.53
CA ASP A 258 -30.36 21.02 -6.42
C ASP A 258 -30.48 19.69 -7.19
N ASP A 259 -29.46 18.82 -7.14
CA ASP A 259 -29.52 17.49 -7.78
C ASP A 259 -30.24 16.45 -6.91
N SER A 260 -31.26 15.82 -7.49
CA SER A 260 -32.12 14.85 -6.80
C SER A 260 -31.40 13.56 -6.39
N HIS A 261 -30.34 13.15 -7.11
CA HIS A 261 -29.53 11.97 -6.80
C HIS A 261 -28.55 12.23 -5.66
N GLU A 262 -27.87 13.39 -5.67
CA GLU A 262 -27.03 13.83 -4.54
C GLU A 262 -27.90 13.99 -3.29
N GLN A 263 -29.07 14.62 -3.39
CA GLN A 263 -30.03 14.65 -2.29
C GLN A 263 -30.42 13.23 -1.83
N ALA A 264 -30.68 12.29 -2.74
CA ALA A 264 -31.09 10.93 -2.39
C ALA A 264 -30.02 10.18 -1.58
N VAL A 265 -28.74 10.30 -1.97
CA VAL A 265 -27.62 9.71 -1.22
C VAL A 265 -27.37 10.45 0.10
N LEU A 266 -27.37 11.79 0.11
CA LEU A 266 -27.18 12.63 1.30
C LEU A 266 -28.35 12.55 2.31
N ARG A 267 -29.53 12.04 1.91
CA ARG A 267 -30.60 11.67 2.86
C ARG A 267 -30.21 10.49 3.77
N ARG A 268 -29.24 9.65 3.36
CA ARG A 268 -28.64 8.53 4.12
C ARG A 268 -29.62 7.57 4.84
N LYS A 269 -30.89 7.50 4.41
CA LYS A 269 -31.95 6.67 5.00
C LYS A 269 -31.70 5.15 4.88
N ARG A 270 -30.81 4.73 3.98
CA ARG A 270 -30.44 3.34 3.68
C ARG A 270 -28.95 3.21 3.36
N ASN A 271 -28.50 1.97 3.15
CA ASN A 271 -27.14 1.64 2.77
C ASN A 271 -26.88 1.98 1.28
N TRP A 272 -25.94 2.89 1.03
CA TRP A 272 -25.56 3.36 -0.31
C TRP A 272 -24.15 2.93 -0.73
N ARG A 273 -24.03 2.22 -1.86
CA ARG A 273 -22.75 1.87 -2.49
C ARG A 273 -22.43 2.97 -3.52
N ILE A 274 -21.49 3.85 -3.21
CA ILE A 274 -21.07 4.92 -4.13
C ILE A 274 -19.89 4.40 -4.93
N VAL A 275 -19.95 4.44 -6.26
CA VAL A 275 -18.90 3.89 -7.13
C VAL A 275 -18.29 5.01 -7.97
N ILE A 276 -17.00 5.25 -7.75
CA ILE A 276 -16.29 6.46 -8.19
C ILE A 276 -15.09 6.04 -9.06
N PRO A 277 -15.23 6.00 -10.39
CA PRO A 277 -14.13 5.62 -11.27
C PRO A 277 -13.09 6.74 -11.43
N LEU A 278 -11.85 6.34 -11.69
CA LEU A 278 -10.78 7.25 -12.10
C LEU A 278 -11.04 7.82 -13.51
N GLY A 279 -10.24 8.80 -13.92
CA GLY A 279 -10.23 9.27 -15.30
C GLY A 279 -9.78 8.20 -16.30
N ILE A 280 -9.85 8.53 -17.60
CA ILE A 280 -9.48 7.64 -18.73
C ILE A 280 -8.12 6.96 -18.50
N PHE A 281 -7.11 7.72 -18.09
CA PHE A 281 -5.73 7.25 -17.87
C PHE A 281 -5.49 6.56 -16.53
N GLY A 282 -6.47 6.50 -15.62
CA GLY A 282 -6.31 5.90 -14.30
C GLY A 282 -6.09 4.38 -14.36
N ASN A 283 -5.26 3.87 -13.45
CA ASN A 283 -4.85 2.45 -13.40
C ASN A 283 -5.21 1.76 -12.06
N ASN A 284 -4.59 0.63 -11.74
CA ASN A 284 -4.73 -0.11 -10.47
C ASN A 284 -4.38 0.79 -9.27
N ILE A 285 -5.10 0.62 -8.14
CA ILE A 285 -5.15 1.61 -7.05
C ILE A 285 -4.72 0.97 -5.70
N PRO A 286 -3.41 0.92 -5.36
CA PRO A 286 -2.96 0.27 -4.14
C PRO A 286 -3.34 0.99 -2.84
N ASN A 287 -3.66 2.29 -2.88
CA ASN A 287 -3.91 3.08 -1.66
C ASN A 287 -4.82 4.31 -1.89
N ILE A 288 -5.60 4.67 -0.85
CA ILE A 288 -6.63 5.73 -0.88
C ILE A 288 -6.78 6.41 0.49
N ALA A 289 -7.23 7.67 0.49
CA ALA A 289 -7.54 8.47 1.68
C ALA A 289 -8.79 9.34 1.48
N PHE A 290 -9.52 9.63 2.57
CA PHE A 290 -10.65 10.58 2.58
C PHE A 290 -10.17 12.02 2.80
N TRP A 291 -10.84 12.98 2.17
CA TRP A 291 -10.62 14.41 2.35
C TRP A 291 -11.86 15.07 2.97
N ASP A 292 -11.69 15.71 4.13
CA ASP A 292 -12.77 16.17 4.99
C ASP A 292 -13.03 17.68 4.91
N ASP A 293 -14.31 18.08 4.83
CA ASP A 293 -14.77 19.48 4.83
C ASP A 293 -14.45 20.25 6.12
N ASP A 294 -14.83 21.53 6.16
CA ASP A 294 -14.70 22.40 7.34
C ASP A 294 -15.43 21.82 8.58
N ALA A 295 -16.54 21.12 8.34
CA ALA A 295 -17.29 20.37 9.34
C ALA A 295 -16.68 18.99 9.66
N GLY A 296 -15.52 18.59 9.10
CA GLY A 296 -14.86 17.31 9.33
C GLY A 296 -15.61 16.10 8.75
N LEU A 297 -16.34 16.29 7.65
CA LEU A 297 -17.05 15.25 6.92
C LEU A 297 -16.37 15.00 5.57
N ALA A 298 -15.95 13.77 5.32
CA ALA A 298 -15.49 13.31 4.01
C ALA A 298 -16.36 13.82 2.84
N GLU A 299 -15.76 14.61 1.95
CA GLU A 299 -16.35 15.21 0.74
C GLU A 299 -15.74 14.60 -0.52
N LYS A 300 -14.41 14.41 -0.52
CA LYS A 300 -13.63 13.86 -1.63
C LYS A 300 -12.82 12.65 -1.19
N ILE A 301 -12.35 11.88 -2.16
CA ILE A 301 -11.30 10.86 -1.98
C ILE A 301 -10.08 11.28 -2.78
N ALA A 302 -8.91 11.12 -2.18
CA ALA A 302 -7.63 11.07 -2.88
C ALA A 302 -7.21 9.61 -3.05
N ALA A 303 -6.86 9.21 -4.26
CA ALA A 303 -6.36 7.88 -4.59
C ALA A 303 -5.00 8.00 -5.29
N VAL A 304 -4.08 7.07 -5.04
CA VAL A 304 -2.87 6.94 -5.86
C VAL A 304 -2.98 5.68 -6.70
N ASP A 305 -2.70 5.80 -8.00
CA ASP A 305 -2.59 4.63 -8.89
C ASP A 305 -1.14 4.19 -9.08
N VAL A 306 -0.95 2.97 -9.60
CA VAL A 306 0.38 2.41 -9.88
C VAL A 306 1.19 3.24 -10.87
N LYS A 307 0.58 4.11 -11.69
CA LYS A 307 1.29 5.06 -12.56
C LYS A 307 1.71 6.35 -11.83
N GLY A 308 1.63 6.36 -10.49
CA GLY A 308 2.05 7.45 -9.62
C GLY A 308 1.08 8.64 -9.60
N VAL A 309 -0.05 8.56 -10.30
CA VAL A 309 -0.99 9.68 -10.43
C VAL A 309 -1.86 9.75 -9.18
N VAL A 310 -1.92 10.93 -8.56
CA VAL A 310 -2.87 11.21 -7.48
C VAL A 310 -4.17 11.72 -8.09
N TRP A 311 -5.26 11.00 -7.87
CA TRP A 311 -6.59 11.30 -8.35
C TRP A 311 -7.45 11.86 -7.22
N ILE A 312 -7.99 13.07 -7.42
CA ILE A 312 -8.95 13.71 -6.51
C ILE A 312 -10.37 13.55 -7.10
N LEU A 313 -11.26 12.95 -6.32
CA LEU A 313 -12.56 12.44 -6.75
C LEU A 313 -13.68 12.93 -5.81
N ASP A 314 -14.81 13.37 -6.35
CA ASP A 314 -16.01 13.69 -5.54
C ASP A 314 -16.74 12.42 -5.08
N ILE A 315 -17.19 12.41 -3.81
CA ILE A 315 -18.04 11.35 -3.26
C ILE A 315 -19.52 11.64 -3.55
N TRP A 316 -19.93 12.90 -3.50
CA TRP A 316 -21.34 13.30 -3.44
C TRP A 316 -21.81 14.06 -4.67
N ARG A 317 -21.03 15.05 -5.13
CA ARG A 317 -21.44 15.91 -6.24
C ARG A 317 -21.50 15.12 -7.56
N PRO A 318 -22.59 15.25 -8.33
CA PRO A 318 -22.74 14.54 -9.60
C PRO A 318 -21.85 15.17 -10.68
N ARG A 319 -21.54 14.38 -11.72
CA ARG A 319 -21.00 14.78 -13.03
C ARG A 319 -19.68 15.59 -13.01
N THR A 320 -19.01 15.73 -11.87
CA THR A 320 -17.70 16.40 -11.80
C THR A 320 -16.58 15.58 -12.45
N LYS A 321 -15.56 16.29 -12.95
CA LYS A 321 -14.32 15.75 -13.53
C LYS A 321 -13.40 15.18 -12.45
N ALA A 322 -12.81 14.01 -12.68
CA ALA A 322 -11.69 13.50 -11.90
C ALA A 322 -10.41 14.32 -12.15
N ILE A 323 -9.76 14.81 -11.09
CA ILE A 323 -8.52 15.60 -11.20
C ILE A 323 -7.33 14.67 -10.97
N GLY A 324 -6.54 14.42 -12.02
CA GLY A 324 -5.28 13.67 -11.92
C GLY A 324 -4.07 14.60 -11.77
N ILE A 325 -3.18 14.29 -10.82
CA ILE A 325 -1.93 15.02 -10.53
C ILE A 325 -0.77 14.05 -10.74
N PRO A 326 0.09 14.26 -11.76
CA PRO A 326 1.12 13.28 -12.15
C PRO A 326 2.25 13.13 -11.11
N PRO A 327 3.06 12.07 -11.20
CA PRO A 327 4.34 11.95 -10.49
C PRO A 327 5.39 12.94 -11.04
N ARG A 328 6.58 12.98 -10.43
CA ARG A 328 7.76 13.56 -11.08
C ARG A 328 8.08 12.82 -12.38
N PRO A 329 8.60 13.50 -13.43
CA PRO A 329 9.21 12.85 -14.58
C PRO A 329 10.48 12.08 -14.18
N ARG A 330 10.31 10.82 -13.75
CA ARG A 330 11.34 9.78 -13.63
C ARG A 330 10.91 8.58 -14.48
N ARG A 331 11.87 7.80 -14.98
CA ARG A 331 11.57 6.47 -15.54
C ARG A 331 11.31 5.51 -14.38
N ASN A 332 10.20 4.78 -14.46
CA ASN A 332 9.89 3.59 -13.67
C ASN A 332 9.79 3.83 -12.14
N ASN A 333 8.88 4.73 -11.71
CA ASN A 333 8.43 4.84 -10.32
C ASN A 333 6.93 4.48 -10.23
N THR A 334 6.61 3.44 -9.45
CA THR A 334 5.27 2.91 -9.20
C THR A 334 4.61 3.62 -8.00
N GLY A 335 3.40 4.14 -8.14
CA GLY A 335 2.68 4.75 -7.02
C GLY A 335 2.15 3.73 -6.01
N TRP A 336 2.45 3.88 -4.72
CA TRP A 336 2.14 2.85 -3.70
C TRP A 336 1.35 3.32 -2.48
N GLY A 337 1.52 4.57 -2.03
CA GLY A 337 0.89 5.07 -0.80
C GLY A 337 0.48 6.53 -0.87
N ILE A 338 -0.57 6.89 -0.13
CA ILE A 338 -1.07 8.25 -0.02
C ILE A 338 -1.58 8.53 1.39
N ALA A 339 -1.28 9.71 1.93
CA ALA A 339 -1.89 10.22 3.16
C ALA A 339 -2.33 11.67 2.98
N LEU A 340 -3.51 11.99 3.51
CA LEU A 340 -4.01 13.35 3.64
C LEU A 340 -3.78 13.80 5.08
N LEU A 341 -2.97 14.86 5.23
CA LEU A 341 -2.51 15.36 6.52
C LEU A 341 -3.16 16.72 6.80
N PRO A 342 -4.06 16.83 7.79
CA PRO A 342 -4.63 18.11 8.21
C PRO A 342 -3.59 18.93 8.97
N ASN A 343 -3.72 20.26 8.98
CA ASN A 343 -2.75 21.19 9.60
C ASN A 343 -2.45 20.92 11.10
N ASP A 344 -3.34 20.24 11.82
CA ASP A 344 -3.16 19.86 13.23
C ASP A 344 -2.16 18.70 13.43
N SER A 345 -1.84 17.95 12.36
CA SER A 345 -0.82 16.89 12.36
C SER A 345 0.63 17.42 12.27
N PHE A 346 0.82 18.73 12.14
CA PHE A 346 2.12 19.34 11.85
C PHE A 346 2.64 20.14 13.05
N LEU A 347 3.91 19.93 13.43
CA LEU A 347 4.57 20.78 14.41
C LEU A 347 4.88 22.18 13.82
N PRO A 348 4.85 23.25 14.64
CA PRO A 348 5.22 24.58 14.19
C PRO A 348 6.73 24.67 13.87
N ALA A 349 7.07 25.30 12.75
CA ALA A 349 8.44 25.52 12.29
C ALA A 349 8.71 27.00 12.01
N GLN A 350 9.81 27.52 12.58
CA GLN A 350 10.25 28.91 12.42
C GLN A 350 11.53 29.03 11.58
N SER A 351 12.36 27.98 11.55
CA SER A 351 13.56 27.90 10.73
C SER A 351 13.52 26.75 9.72
N THR A 352 14.48 26.77 8.79
CA THR A 352 14.72 25.70 7.83
C THR A 352 15.04 24.37 8.51
N THR A 353 15.81 24.41 9.60
CA THR A 353 16.19 23.21 10.37
C THR A 353 15.00 22.66 11.15
N ASP A 354 14.13 23.51 11.71
CA ASP A 354 12.87 23.07 12.34
C ASP A 354 11.92 22.45 11.31
N MET A 355 11.84 23.02 10.10
CA MET A 355 10.96 22.55 9.02
C MET A 355 11.43 21.22 8.42
N LEU A 356 12.68 21.10 7.98
CA LEU A 356 13.14 19.98 7.12
C LEU A 356 14.22 19.10 7.75
N GLY A 357 14.67 19.39 8.98
CA GLY A 357 15.82 18.69 9.58
C GLY A 357 17.16 19.00 8.90
N LEU A 358 17.19 20.08 8.12
CA LEU A 358 18.32 20.49 7.29
C LEU A 358 18.67 21.96 7.49
N ASP A 359 19.97 22.24 7.54
CA ASP A 359 20.46 23.60 7.46
C ASP A 359 20.23 24.18 6.06
N ARG A 360 20.04 25.51 5.98
CA ARG A 360 19.70 26.20 4.72
C ARG A 360 20.70 26.00 3.59
N ASN A 361 21.95 25.67 3.92
CA ASN A 361 23.03 25.39 2.97
C ASN A 361 23.03 23.95 2.43
N ASP A 362 22.31 23.04 3.10
CA ASP A 362 22.16 21.62 2.72
C ASP A 362 20.86 21.36 1.94
N ILE A 363 20.03 22.38 1.71
CA ILE A 363 18.91 22.29 0.76
C ILE A 363 19.43 22.49 -0.65
N LEU A 364 18.96 21.63 -1.57
CA LEU A 364 19.46 21.60 -2.95
C LEU A 364 18.32 21.91 -3.94
N PRO A 365 18.59 22.70 -5.01
CA PRO A 365 17.56 23.15 -5.92
C PRO A 365 17.11 22.00 -6.83
N GLY A 366 15.88 21.52 -6.63
CA GLY A 366 15.18 20.71 -7.61
C GLY A 366 14.69 21.54 -8.81
N PRO A 367 14.21 20.88 -9.87
CA PRO A 367 13.64 21.56 -11.03
C PRO A 367 12.42 22.43 -10.64
N ARG A 368 12.15 23.46 -11.46
CA ARG A 368 10.82 24.10 -11.48
C ARG A 368 9.87 23.25 -12.31
N THR A 369 8.64 23.08 -11.84
CA THR A 369 7.57 22.34 -12.53
C THR A 369 6.26 23.12 -12.47
N ILE A 370 5.23 22.64 -13.17
CA ILE A 370 3.90 23.27 -13.22
C ILE A 370 3.24 23.37 -11.84
N GLY A 371 3.62 22.50 -10.89
CA GLY A 371 3.12 22.50 -9.51
C GLY A 371 3.95 23.29 -8.48
N GLY A 372 5.14 23.77 -8.83
CA GLY A 372 6.06 24.44 -7.90
C GLY A 372 7.54 24.14 -8.17
N ARG A 373 8.44 24.67 -7.32
CA ARG A 373 9.87 24.26 -7.29
C ARG A 373 10.02 23.09 -6.32
N TRP A 374 10.79 22.09 -6.74
CA TRP A 374 11.10 20.93 -5.89
C TRP A 374 12.24 21.24 -4.92
N ILE A 375 12.05 20.83 -3.66
CA ILE A 375 12.94 21.05 -2.51
C ILE A 375 13.47 19.67 -2.09
N ASP A 376 14.70 19.38 -2.50
CA ASP A 376 15.40 18.13 -2.23
C ASP A 376 15.85 18.10 -0.76
N VAL A 377 15.37 17.12 -0.01
CA VAL A 377 15.77 16.87 1.39
C VAL A 377 16.56 15.57 1.58
N ASP A 378 17.12 15.02 0.50
CA ASP A 378 17.84 13.73 0.52
C ASP A 378 19.05 13.77 1.47
N LEU A 379 19.70 14.93 1.63
CA LEU A 379 20.77 15.13 2.63
C LEU A 379 20.30 14.91 4.08
N GLY A 380 19.00 15.00 4.37
CA GLY A 380 18.44 14.77 5.70
C GLY A 380 18.72 13.36 6.21
N LEU A 381 18.73 12.36 5.31
CA LEU A 381 19.10 10.97 5.61
C LEU A 381 20.52 10.82 6.18
N ALA A 382 21.44 11.74 5.84
CA ALA A 382 22.79 11.76 6.40
C ALA A 382 22.85 12.34 7.83
N ASN A 383 21.84 13.13 8.23
CA ASN A 383 21.70 13.71 9.57
C ASN A 383 20.91 12.78 10.52
N VAL A 384 20.11 11.84 10.01
CA VAL A 384 19.30 10.89 10.80
C VAL A 384 20.15 10.10 11.81
N ARG A 385 19.77 10.17 13.09
CA ARG A 385 20.49 9.49 14.19
C ARG A 385 20.37 7.97 14.04
N SER A 386 21.52 7.29 14.11
CA SER A 386 21.64 5.85 13.88
C SER A 386 20.93 5.33 12.60
N HIS A 387 20.87 6.14 11.53
CA HIS A 387 20.45 5.67 10.20
C HIS A 387 21.22 4.40 9.84
N PRO A 388 20.59 3.31 9.36
CA PRO A 388 21.22 2.00 9.25
C PRO A 388 22.40 1.98 8.27
N ALA A 389 22.23 2.60 7.11
CA ALA A 389 23.27 2.75 6.09
C ALA A 389 23.27 4.20 5.57
N PRO A 390 23.86 5.16 6.32
CA PRO A 390 23.75 6.58 6.00
C PRO A 390 24.39 6.90 4.65
N PRO A 391 23.68 7.57 3.73
CA PRO A 391 24.31 8.07 2.51
C PRO A 391 25.37 9.12 2.86
N THR A 392 26.52 9.10 2.18
CA THR A 392 27.50 10.18 2.37
C THR A 392 27.07 11.41 1.57
N ARG A 393 27.34 12.62 2.09
CA ARG A 393 27.02 13.88 1.40
C ARG A 393 27.59 13.93 -0.03
N GLN A 394 28.80 13.37 -0.23
CA GLN A 394 29.41 13.23 -1.56
C GLN A 394 28.68 12.23 -2.49
N GLN A 395 28.09 11.15 -1.96
CA GLN A 395 27.32 10.20 -2.77
C GLN A 395 25.98 10.81 -3.22
N LEU A 396 25.29 11.52 -2.34
CA LEU A 396 24.06 12.24 -2.70
C LEU A 396 24.30 13.35 -3.73
N GLN A 397 25.45 14.05 -3.64
CA GLN A 397 25.86 15.00 -4.67
C GLN A 397 26.23 14.33 -6.01
N ARG A 398 26.77 13.10 -5.98
CA ARG A 398 27.20 12.35 -7.19
C ARG A 398 26.10 11.54 -7.87
N ALA A 399 25.00 11.21 -7.20
CA ALA A 399 23.87 10.46 -7.79
C ALA A 399 23.00 11.29 -8.77
N ARG A 400 23.40 12.55 -9.05
CA ARG A 400 22.55 13.57 -9.71
C ARG A 400 22.79 13.91 -11.20
N PRO A 401 23.77 13.39 -11.97
CA PRO A 401 23.99 13.82 -13.37
C PRO A 401 22.74 13.82 -14.27
N PHE A 402 21.81 12.88 -14.07
CA PHE A 402 20.60 12.77 -14.88
C PHE A 402 19.47 13.75 -14.51
N LEU A 403 19.54 14.47 -13.38
CA LEU A 403 18.47 15.37 -12.93
C LEU A 403 18.50 16.77 -13.58
N PHE A 404 19.58 17.12 -14.29
CA PHE A 404 19.78 18.46 -14.86
C PHE A 404 19.95 18.48 -16.39
N ALA A 405 19.87 17.33 -17.07
CA ALA A 405 20.16 17.22 -18.51
C ALA A 405 19.05 17.78 -19.43
N PHE A 406 17.80 17.86 -18.98
CA PHE A 406 16.64 18.26 -19.79
C PHE A 406 16.50 19.78 -19.98
N GLY A 407 17.62 20.49 -20.10
CA GLY A 407 17.65 21.95 -20.33
C GLY A 407 17.55 22.37 -21.80
N ASN A 408 18.01 21.53 -22.74
CA ASN A 408 17.96 21.78 -24.18
C ASN A 408 17.99 20.46 -24.97
N VAL A 409 16.84 20.02 -25.48
CA VAL A 409 16.76 19.09 -26.61
C VAL A 409 15.71 19.64 -27.57
N GLN A 410 16.14 20.02 -28.77
CA GLN A 410 15.28 20.55 -29.82
C GLN A 410 14.67 19.38 -30.58
N TRP A 411 13.34 19.33 -30.70
CA TRP A 411 12.65 18.22 -31.38
C TRP A 411 13.01 18.19 -32.86
N GLY A 412 13.65 17.11 -33.32
CA GLY A 412 13.81 16.82 -34.75
C GLY A 412 15.20 16.34 -35.18
N GLN A 413 15.56 15.10 -34.85
CA GLN A 413 16.38 14.24 -35.73
C GLN A 413 16.29 12.77 -35.30
N THR A 414 15.85 11.91 -36.22
CA THR A 414 15.72 10.46 -36.01
C THR A 414 16.98 9.74 -36.49
N THR A 415 17.70 9.08 -35.58
CA THR A 415 18.75 8.10 -35.92
C THR A 415 18.16 6.69 -35.89
N PRO A 416 18.40 5.83 -36.91
CA PRO A 416 17.82 4.49 -36.96
C PRO A 416 18.48 3.53 -35.95
N PRO A 417 17.77 2.48 -35.50
CA PRO A 417 18.31 1.48 -34.58
C PRO A 417 19.31 0.51 -35.26
N PRO A 418 20.24 -0.10 -34.51
CA PRO A 418 21.11 -1.18 -34.98
C PRO A 418 20.35 -2.53 -35.08
N PRO A 419 20.87 -3.51 -35.84
CA PRO A 419 20.18 -4.78 -36.08
C PRO A 419 20.31 -5.78 -34.91
N LEU A 420 19.22 -6.52 -34.64
CA LEU A 420 19.14 -7.59 -33.64
C LEU A 420 19.65 -8.94 -34.18
N PRO A 421 20.42 -9.73 -33.40
CA PRO A 421 20.88 -11.07 -33.80
C PRO A 421 20.17 -12.22 -33.06
N GLY A 422 19.78 -13.28 -33.80
CA GLY A 422 19.94 -14.66 -33.32
C GLY A 422 18.73 -15.43 -32.77
N ASN A 423 17.71 -15.69 -33.60
CA ASN A 423 16.81 -16.84 -33.38
C ASN A 423 17.53 -18.15 -33.81
N PRO A 424 17.57 -19.23 -33.00
CA PRO A 424 18.30 -20.48 -33.34
C PRO A 424 17.86 -21.20 -34.62
N ALA A 425 18.74 -22.07 -35.13
CA ALA A 425 18.77 -22.50 -36.53
C ALA A 425 17.66 -23.49 -36.98
N PRO A 426 17.22 -23.44 -38.27
CA PRO A 426 16.07 -24.18 -38.77
C PRO A 426 16.39 -25.57 -39.34
N HIS A 427 15.43 -26.50 -39.25
CA HIS A 427 15.59 -27.84 -39.84
C HIS A 427 14.30 -28.47 -40.45
N LEU A 428 13.38 -27.69 -41.05
CA LEU A 428 12.35 -28.27 -41.93
C LEU A 428 11.74 -27.36 -43.04
N ALA A 429 12.55 -26.59 -43.79
CA ALA A 429 12.06 -25.92 -45.01
C ALA A 429 13.19 -25.55 -46.01
N ALA A 430 13.75 -26.53 -46.71
CA ALA A 430 14.79 -26.29 -47.73
C ALA A 430 14.30 -26.55 -49.17
N GLN A 431 13.51 -25.63 -49.73
CA GLN A 431 13.38 -25.38 -51.18
C GLN A 431 12.37 -24.27 -51.52
N ILE A 432 12.87 -23.16 -52.07
CA ILE A 432 12.36 -22.36 -53.21
C ILE A 432 13.20 -21.06 -53.29
N ASN A 433 13.43 -20.53 -54.49
CA ASN A 433 14.20 -19.30 -54.78
C ASN A 433 15.69 -19.31 -54.34
N GLY A 434 16.54 -20.01 -55.09
CA GLY A 434 17.99 -19.96 -54.90
C GLY A 434 18.65 -18.75 -55.58
N LEU A 435 19.52 -18.04 -54.85
CA LEU A 435 20.48 -17.03 -55.35
C LEU A 435 21.85 -17.20 -54.62
N PRO A 436 22.97 -16.71 -55.19
CA PRO A 436 24.31 -17.14 -54.78
C PRO A 436 24.90 -16.41 -53.56
N ALA A 437 25.90 -17.04 -52.93
CA ALA A 437 26.57 -16.56 -51.72
C ALA A 437 27.64 -15.48 -51.98
N VAL A 438 27.94 -14.70 -50.93
CA VAL A 438 28.97 -13.63 -50.87
C VAL A 438 29.79 -13.82 -49.57
N PRO A 439 31.12 -13.65 -49.56
CA PRO A 439 31.98 -14.12 -48.46
C PRO A 439 32.07 -13.18 -47.24
N ALA A 440 32.51 -13.75 -46.11
CA ALA A 440 32.61 -13.06 -44.81
C ALA A 440 33.89 -12.20 -44.64
N PRO A 441 33.84 -11.08 -43.90
CA PRO A 441 35.02 -10.32 -43.47
C PRO A 441 35.83 -11.01 -42.35
N GLN A 442 37.08 -10.56 -42.13
CA GLN A 442 38.03 -11.12 -41.17
C GLN A 442 38.15 -10.27 -39.89
N THR A 443 38.50 -10.90 -38.77
CA THR A 443 38.75 -10.26 -37.47
C THR A 443 40.22 -9.85 -37.26
N PRO A 444 40.51 -8.67 -36.70
CA PRO A 444 41.86 -8.29 -36.25
C PRO A 444 42.23 -8.91 -34.88
N PRO A 445 43.52 -9.03 -34.53
CA PRO A 445 43.99 -9.77 -33.34
C PRO A 445 44.10 -8.96 -32.04
N LEU A 446 44.19 -9.68 -30.91
CA LEU A 446 44.44 -9.15 -29.56
C LEU A 446 45.95 -9.09 -29.20
N PRO A 447 46.39 -8.13 -28.36
CA PRO A 447 47.73 -8.10 -27.78
C PRO A 447 47.86 -8.95 -26.48
N PRO A 448 49.09 -9.34 -26.07
CA PRO A 448 49.34 -10.24 -24.94
C PRO A 448 49.43 -9.54 -23.56
N PRO A 449 49.34 -10.30 -22.44
CA PRO A 449 49.57 -9.82 -21.08
C PRO A 449 51.07 -9.70 -20.72
N PRO A 450 51.44 -8.94 -19.68
CA PRO A 450 52.80 -8.91 -19.13
C PRO A 450 53.11 -10.11 -18.23
N GLU A 451 54.41 -10.41 -18.06
CA GLU A 451 54.94 -11.52 -17.25
C GLU A 451 55.49 -11.02 -15.90
N ASP A 452 55.45 -11.88 -14.87
CA ASP A 452 56.13 -11.65 -13.58
C ASP A 452 57.60 -12.08 -13.66
N ASP A 453 58.52 -11.25 -13.15
CA ASP A 453 59.97 -11.51 -13.14
C ASP A 453 60.50 -11.72 -11.71
N ASN A 454 61.61 -12.46 -11.57
CA ASN A 454 61.95 -13.19 -10.32
C ASN A 454 63.38 -12.92 -9.79
N SER A 455 63.71 -13.45 -8.60
CA SER A 455 64.98 -13.32 -7.82
C SER A 455 65.17 -11.95 -7.11
N SER A 456 65.92 -11.79 -6.00
CA SER A 456 66.41 -12.65 -4.89
C SER A 456 67.05 -11.72 -3.81
N SER A 457 67.56 -12.11 -2.62
CA SER A 457 67.80 -13.38 -1.89
C SER A 457 67.46 -13.16 -0.37
N ASP A 458 67.92 -13.84 0.70
CA ASP A 458 68.96 -14.86 0.94
C ASP A 458 68.76 -15.59 2.31
N VAL A 459 69.69 -16.51 2.67
CA VAL A 459 70.04 -17.10 3.99
C VAL A 459 68.96 -17.32 5.07
N GLY A 460 68.82 -18.56 5.59
CA GLY A 460 67.94 -18.85 6.75
C GLY A 460 68.29 -20.06 7.64
N GLY A 461 68.24 -21.28 7.10
CA GLY A 461 68.69 -22.54 7.75
C GLY A 461 67.87 -23.08 8.95
N GLY A 462 67.35 -24.30 8.83
CA GLY A 462 66.71 -25.02 9.95
C GLY A 462 66.09 -26.38 9.58
N GLN A 463 66.82 -27.47 9.81
CA GLN A 463 66.31 -28.86 9.89
C GLN A 463 65.44 -29.01 11.16
N GLU A 464 64.61 -30.04 11.40
CA GLU A 464 64.49 -31.44 10.93
C GLU A 464 62.99 -31.85 11.21
N ASN A 465 62.23 -32.69 10.48
CA ASN A 465 62.43 -34.07 9.99
C ASN A 465 62.78 -35.05 11.14
N ASP A 466 62.11 -36.21 11.38
CA ASP A 466 61.19 -37.01 10.57
C ASP A 466 60.18 -37.84 11.42
N GLU A 467 59.05 -38.19 10.81
CA GLU A 467 58.35 -39.53 10.82
C GLU A 467 58.00 -40.28 12.15
N ASN A 468 57.02 -41.22 12.23
CA ASN A 468 56.04 -41.78 11.27
C ASN A 468 54.76 -42.34 11.96
N ALA A 469 53.87 -42.96 11.16
CA ALA A 469 52.81 -43.93 11.50
C ALA A 469 51.40 -43.45 11.94
N GLU A 470 50.50 -43.39 10.95
CA GLU A 470 49.27 -44.22 10.80
C GLU A 470 48.49 -44.75 12.04
N ALA A 471 47.15 -44.80 12.04
CA ALA A 471 46.15 -44.24 11.11
C ALA A 471 44.72 -44.25 11.70
N ALA A 472 43.94 -43.20 11.43
CA ALA A 472 42.47 -43.19 11.36
C ALA A 472 41.99 -41.89 10.67
N PRO A 473 41.19 -41.92 9.58
CA PRO A 473 40.94 -40.72 8.77
C PRO A 473 39.80 -39.84 9.32
N LEU A 474 40.11 -38.57 9.58
CA LEU A 474 39.11 -37.50 9.69
C LEU A 474 38.65 -37.07 8.30
N LEU A 475 37.44 -37.46 7.90
CA LEU A 475 36.79 -36.94 6.69
C LEU A 475 36.23 -35.52 6.94
N THR A 476 37.12 -34.53 6.88
CA THR A 476 36.75 -33.12 6.89
C THR A 476 36.12 -32.73 5.55
N VAL A 477 34.79 -32.80 5.44
CA VAL A 477 34.06 -32.37 4.24
C VAL A 477 34.00 -30.83 4.17
N THR A 478 35.09 -30.21 3.73
CA THR A 478 35.09 -28.82 3.25
C THR A 478 34.47 -28.74 1.86
N ASN A 479 33.16 -28.95 1.76
CA ASN A 479 32.43 -28.63 0.54
C ASN A 479 32.26 -27.10 0.42
N GLN A 480 33.27 -26.45 -0.16
CA GLN A 480 33.02 -25.24 -0.93
C GLN A 480 32.14 -25.62 -2.12
N VAL A 481 30.82 -25.47 -1.97
CA VAL A 481 29.91 -25.51 -3.12
C VAL A 481 30.13 -24.23 -3.91
N VAL A 482 30.98 -24.32 -4.93
CA VAL A 482 31.06 -23.33 -6.00
C VAL A 482 29.73 -23.39 -6.74
N LEU A 483 28.83 -22.45 -6.43
CA LEU A 483 27.63 -22.24 -7.23
C LEU A 483 28.04 -21.83 -8.64
N PRO A 484 27.61 -22.53 -9.71
CA PRO A 484 27.90 -22.11 -11.07
C PRO A 484 27.21 -20.78 -11.35
N MET A 485 27.98 -19.73 -11.64
CA MET A 485 27.43 -18.55 -12.32
C MET A 485 27.11 -18.94 -13.77
N LEU A 486 25.87 -19.37 -14.01
CA LEU A 486 25.34 -19.44 -15.37
C LEU A 486 24.81 -18.05 -15.73
N SER A 487 25.52 -17.38 -16.63
CA SER A 487 25.13 -16.11 -17.21
C SER A 487 23.94 -16.29 -18.16
N GLY A 488 22.73 -16.27 -17.61
CA GLY A 488 21.52 -16.06 -18.39
C GLY A 488 21.56 -14.66 -19.01
N ILE A 489 21.65 -14.59 -20.33
CA ILE A 489 21.59 -13.33 -21.08
C ILE A 489 20.13 -12.92 -21.13
N TRP A 490 19.79 -11.81 -20.45
CA TRP A 490 18.52 -11.13 -20.67
C TRP A 490 18.70 -10.27 -21.94
N ALA A 491 17.97 -10.63 -22.99
CA ALA A 491 17.79 -9.75 -24.15
C ALA A 491 16.74 -8.68 -23.80
N ASP A 492 16.77 -7.55 -24.52
CA ASP A 492 15.79 -6.48 -24.36
C ASP A 492 14.47 -6.84 -25.06
N ASP A 493 13.53 -7.44 -24.34
CA ASP A 493 12.12 -7.55 -24.74
C ASP A 493 11.30 -6.47 -23.99
N GLU A 494 10.83 -5.44 -24.72
CA GLU A 494 9.98 -4.35 -24.17
C GLU A 494 8.49 -4.77 -24.11
N ASP A 495 8.15 -5.74 -23.26
CA ASP A 495 6.75 -6.08 -22.93
C ASP A 495 6.37 -5.57 -21.52
N ASP A 496 5.44 -4.59 -21.44
CA ASP A 496 4.83 -4.10 -20.19
C ASP A 496 3.59 -4.96 -19.87
N PRO A 497 3.61 -5.85 -18.85
CA PRO A 497 2.55 -6.84 -18.60
C PRO A 497 1.26 -6.25 -17.99
N TRP A 498 0.97 -4.98 -18.29
CA TRP A 498 -0.22 -4.22 -17.87
C TRP A 498 -0.98 -3.59 -19.04
N GLY A 499 -0.65 -3.99 -20.28
CA GLY A 499 -1.55 -4.12 -21.44
C GLY A 499 -1.45 -5.56 -21.98
N GLU A 500 -2.36 -6.08 -22.80
CA GLU A 500 -3.44 -5.44 -23.56
C GLU A 500 -4.74 -6.26 -23.45
N ASP A 501 -5.91 -5.60 -23.45
CA ASP A 501 -7.23 -6.21 -23.66
C ASP A 501 -7.80 -5.63 -24.97
N GLU A 502 -7.68 -6.34 -26.11
CA GLU A 502 -8.27 -5.92 -27.40
C GLU A 502 -9.70 -6.47 -27.58
N ASP A 503 -10.69 -5.58 -27.73
CA ASP A 503 -12.06 -5.92 -28.14
C ASP A 503 -12.14 -6.08 -29.69
N PRO A 504 -12.62 -7.22 -30.23
CA PRO A 504 -12.64 -7.46 -31.68
C PRO A 504 -13.88 -6.88 -32.38
N ALA A 505 -13.72 -5.87 -33.24
CA ALA A 505 -14.82 -5.35 -34.06
C ALA A 505 -14.41 -4.71 -35.41
N GLY A 506 -14.74 -5.40 -36.52
CA GLY A 506 -15.21 -4.79 -37.78
C GLY A 506 -14.17 -4.19 -38.75
N GLU A 507 -13.99 -4.85 -39.90
CA GLU A 507 -13.35 -4.23 -41.09
C GLU A 507 -14.21 -3.07 -41.65
N GLY A 508 -13.57 -1.99 -42.10
CA GLY A 508 -14.30 -0.81 -42.61
C GLY A 508 -13.42 0.33 -43.11
N GLY A 509 -12.44 0.05 -43.96
CA GLY A 509 -11.43 1.05 -44.36
C GLY A 509 -11.91 2.08 -45.40
N ASN A 510 -11.62 3.35 -45.13
CA ASN A 510 -11.14 4.33 -46.12
C ASN A 510 -10.55 5.56 -45.41
N GLY A 511 -9.36 6.01 -45.82
CA GLY A 511 -8.65 7.13 -45.19
C GLY A 511 -8.80 8.45 -45.93
N VAL A 512 -8.76 9.57 -45.19
CA VAL A 512 -8.58 10.95 -45.69
C VAL A 512 -7.64 11.69 -44.72
N GLU A 513 -6.91 12.67 -45.23
CA GLU A 513 -5.87 13.43 -44.51
C GLU A 513 -6.40 14.34 -43.38
N VAL A 514 -5.54 14.65 -42.42
CA VAL A 514 -5.81 15.62 -41.34
C VAL A 514 -5.53 17.04 -41.83
N ALA A 515 -6.55 17.91 -41.78
CA ALA A 515 -6.42 19.34 -42.06
C ALA A 515 -6.77 20.19 -40.82
N LEU A 516 -5.92 21.19 -40.52
CA LEU A 516 -6.12 22.14 -39.43
C LEU A 516 -6.97 23.33 -39.90
N VAL A 517 -8.10 23.60 -39.24
CA VAL A 517 -8.88 24.83 -39.41
C VAL A 517 -9.39 25.31 -38.04
N THR A 518 -9.41 26.63 -37.83
CA THR A 518 -9.91 27.31 -36.61
C THR A 518 -11.09 28.24 -36.98
N PRO A 519 -11.85 28.83 -36.03
CA PRO A 519 -13.30 29.03 -36.19
C PRO A 519 -13.71 30.24 -37.03
N ASP A 520 -14.94 30.21 -37.57
CA ASP A 520 -16.00 31.15 -37.15
C ASP A 520 -17.35 30.97 -37.89
N SER A 521 -18.41 31.52 -37.27
CA SER A 521 -19.69 31.98 -37.86
C SER A 521 -20.85 31.00 -38.16
N LEU A 522 -22.06 31.55 -37.95
CA LEU A 522 -23.42 31.11 -38.34
C LEU A 522 -24.03 29.93 -37.55
N SER A 523 -25.32 29.95 -37.16
CA SER A 523 -26.29 31.07 -37.04
C SER A 523 -27.48 30.66 -36.15
N GLU A 524 -28.27 31.63 -35.70
CA GLU A 524 -29.50 31.43 -34.91
C GLU A 524 -30.61 30.69 -35.70
N ALA A 525 -31.42 29.91 -34.98
CA ALA A 525 -32.75 29.40 -35.38
C ALA A 525 -33.52 29.04 -34.10
N ASP A 526 -34.83 29.33 -34.07
CA ASP A 526 -35.57 29.52 -32.82
C ASP A 526 -36.25 28.27 -32.22
N GLU A 527 -36.79 28.51 -31.04
CA GLU A 527 -37.67 27.74 -30.15
C GLU A 527 -38.72 26.84 -30.82
N ASP A 528 -39.02 25.70 -30.18
CA ASP A 528 -40.39 25.15 -30.13
C ASP A 528 -40.55 24.34 -28.82
N ASP A 529 -41.50 24.74 -27.97
CA ASP A 529 -41.70 24.16 -26.62
C ASP A 529 -42.64 22.94 -26.66
N GLN A 530 -42.30 21.88 -25.90
CA GLN A 530 -43.27 20.88 -25.44
C GLN A 530 -42.73 20.07 -24.25
N GLU A 531 -43.31 20.31 -23.07
CA GLU A 531 -43.16 19.43 -21.89
C GLU A 531 -43.97 18.13 -22.08
N PRO A 532 -43.40 16.95 -21.83
CA PRO A 532 -44.16 15.76 -21.46
C PRO A 532 -44.31 15.66 -19.94
N GLU A 533 -45.49 15.21 -19.48
CA GLU A 533 -45.87 15.12 -18.06
C GLU A 533 -45.17 13.97 -17.30
N ASP A 534 -45.38 13.91 -15.96
CA ASP A 534 -44.77 12.94 -15.05
C ASP A 534 -45.10 11.46 -15.35
N ASP A 535 -44.08 10.59 -15.28
CA ASP A 535 -44.25 9.14 -15.09
C ASP A 535 -43.23 8.61 -14.05
N GLU A 536 -43.69 8.22 -12.85
CA GLU A 536 -42.89 7.48 -11.86
C GLU A 536 -42.78 6.00 -12.29
N ASP A 537 -41.84 5.67 -13.19
CA ASP A 537 -41.51 4.26 -13.46
C ASP A 537 -40.01 3.94 -13.44
N GLY A 538 -39.62 3.12 -12.45
CA GLY A 538 -38.24 2.74 -12.21
C GLY A 538 -37.85 1.51 -13.02
N LEU A 539 -37.02 1.70 -14.06
CA LEU A 539 -36.55 0.66 -14.99
C LEU A 539 -36.31 -0.70 -14.31
N THR A 540 -36.97 -1.73 -14.85
CA THR A 540 -37.01 -3.05 -14.21
C THR A 540 -35.72 -3.84 -14.46
N PRO A 541 -35.45 -4.91 -13.70
CA PRO A 541 -34.35 -5.83 -14.01
C PRO A 541 -34.42 -6.46 -15.40
N MET A 542 -35.59 -6.44 -16.06
CA MET A 542 -35.79 -6.96 -17.42
C MET A 542 -35.35 -5.99 -18.51
N ASP A 543 -35.21 -4.70 -18.20
CA ASP A 543 -34.78 -3.67 -19.16
C ASP A 543 -33.25 -3.60 -19.28
N LEU A 544 -32.53 -3.99 -18.22
CA LEU A 544 -31.08 -4.23 -18.26
C LEU A 544 -30.69 -5.36 -19.22
N ALA A 545 -31.53 -6.38 -19.37
CA ALA A 545 -31.28 -7.52 -20.27
C ALA A 545 -31.42 -7.16 -21.77
N LYS A 546 -32.02 -6.01 -22.11
CA LYS A 546 -32.23 -5.56 -23.50
C LYS A 546 -31.02 -4.82 -24.08
N LEU A 547 -30.07 -4.40 -23.25
CA LEU A 547 -28.90 -3.62 -23.67
C LEU A 547 -27.79 -4.50 -24.28
N TYR A 548 -27.71 -5.77 -23.90
CA TYR A 548 -26.76 -6.75 -24.44
C TYR A 548 -27.42 -8.13 -24.49
N PRO A 549 -27.94 -8.58 -25.65
CA PRO A 549 -28.54 -9.91 -25.77
C PRO A 549 -27.45 -10.99 -25.69
N PHE A 550 -27.68 -12.00 -24.85
CA PHE A 550 -26.80 -13.16 -24.69
C PHE A 550 -27.39 -14.38 -25.40
N GLU A 551 -26.62 -15.05 -26.24
CA GLU A 551 -27.04 -16.34 -26.84
C GLU A 551 -26.85 -17.49 -25.83
N PRO A 552 -27.87 -18.32 -25.55
CA PRO A 552 -27.82 -19.35 -24.52
C PRO A 552 -26.97 -20.56 -24.94
N GLY A 553 -25.67 -20.51 -24.66
CA GLY A 553 -24.71 -21.58 -24.90
C GLY A 553 -24.76 -22.72 -23.87
N ILE A 554 -25.56 -23.75 -24.17
CA ILE A 554 -25.49 -25.13 -23.64
C ILE A 554 -25.53 -25.29 -22.10
N GLU A 555 -26.70 -25.68 -21.59
CA GLU A 555 -26.82 -26.30 -20.28
C GLU A 555 -26.30 -27.75 -20.33
N ASN A 556 -25.21 -28.05 -19.61
CA ASN A 556 -24.83 -29.43 -19.30
C ASN A 556 -25.48 -29.82 -17.97
N GLU A 557 -26.57 -30.60 -18.02
CA GLU A 557 -27.05 -31.33 -16.84
C GLU A 557 -26.01 -32.41 -16.46
N GLY A 558 -25.43 -32.29 -15.26
CA GLY A 558 -24.42 -33.22 -14.76
C GLY A 558 -24.25 -33.13 -13.24
N ASP A 559 -24.52 -34.24 -12.57
CA ASP A 559 -24.21 -34.56 -11.17
C ASP A 559 -24.52 -33.49 -10.11
N ALA A 560 -25.76 -33.54 -9.62
CA ALA A 560 -26.17 -32.90 -8.36
C ALA A 560 -25.59 -33.65 -7.14
N ASP A 561 -24.27 -33.58 -6.96
CA ASP A 561 -23.60 -34.20 -5.82
C ASP A 561 -23.98 -33.50 -4.50
N SER A 562 -24.34 -34.29 -3.49
CA SER A 562 -25.07 -33.82 -2.31
C SER A 562 -24.12 -33.25 -1.24
N ALA A 563 -23.48 -32.13 -1.56
CA ALA A 563 -22.68 -31.37 -0.59
C ALA A 563 -23.54 -30.96 0.62
N SER A 564 -23.05 -31.23 1.82
CA SER A 564 -23.74 -30.92 3.07
C SER A 564 -24.07 -29.43 3.18
N ILE A 565 -25.26 -29.12 3.69
CA ILE A 565 -25.68 -27.75 4.02
C ILE A 565 -24.86 -27.27 5.23
N ASP A 566 -23.66 -26.75 4.98
CA ASP A 566 -22.96 -25.84 5.90
C ASP A 566 -23.94 -24.70 6.24
N GLU A 567 -24.29 -24.55 7.51
CA GLU A 567 -25.08 -23.40 7.96
C GLU A 567 -24.26 -22.12 7.79
N TYR A 568 -24.40 -21.48 6.62
CA TYR A 568 -23.85 -20.14 6.40
C TYR A 568 -24.42 -19.20 7.47
N PRO A 569 -23.56 -18.40 8.15
CA PRO A 569 -24.04 -17.41 9.11
C PRO A 569 -25.00 -16.44 8.42
N PRO A 570 -25.99 -15.89 9.14
CA PRO A 570 -27.04 -15.04 8.57
C PRO A 570 -26.41 -13.91 7.74
N GLN A 571 -26.74 -13.89 6.45
CA GLN A 571 -26.11 -13.02 5.46
C GLN A 571 -26.19 -11.55 5.90
N PRO A 572 -25.08 -10.80 5.91
CA PRO A 572 -25.06 -9.43 6.38
C PRO A 572 -25.96 -8.53 5.51
N PRO A 573 -26.47 -7.40 6.06
CA PRO A 573 -27.41 -6.52 5.36
C PRO A 573 -26.75 -5.90 4.12
N ARG A 574 -27.09 -6.45 2.94
CA ARG A 574 -26.57 -6.00 1.65
C ARG A 574 -26.96 -4.55 1.37
N PHE A 575 -26.14 -3.88 0.57
CA PHE A 575 -26.42 -2.52 0.12
C PHE A 575 -27.63 -2.49 -0.82
N GLU A 576 -28.59 -1.60 -0.56
CA GLU A 576 -29.88 -1.54 -1.28
C GLU A 576 -29.80 -0.75 -2.58
N THR A 577 -28.93 0.26 -2.62
CA THR A 577 -28.88 1.25 -3.68
C THR A 577 -27.44 1.61 -4.04
N VAL A 578 -27.18 1.74 -5.34
CA VAL A 578 -25.90 2.15 -5.91
C VAL A 578 -26.01 3.59 -6.41
N TYR A 579 -24.99 4.41 -6.17
CA TYR A 579 -24.86 5.74 -6.74
C TYR A 579 -23.58 5.83 -7.57
N TYR A 580 -23.68 6.41 -8.76
CA TYR A 580 -22.54 6.71 -9.63
C TYR A 580 -22.44 8.24 -9.78
N PRO A 581 -21.60 8.93 -8.97
CA PRO A 581 -21.47 10.38 -9.03
C PRO A 581 -21.09 10.84 -10.44
N HIS A 582 -20.15 10.15 -11.10
CA HIS A 582 -19.68 10.50 -12.44
C HIS A 582 -20.78 10.46 -13.53
N ARG A 583 -21.91 9.79 -13.29
CA ARG A 583 -23.08 9.80 -14.20
C ARG A 583 -24.21 10.70 -13.70
N GLY A 584 -24.24 11.04 -12.41
CA GLY A 584 -25.40 11.63 -11.74
C GLY A 584 -26.62 10.71 -11.88
N LYS A 585 -26.46 9.43 -11.50
CA LYS A 585 -27.52 8.40 -11.57
C LYS A 585 -27.48 7.45 -10.37
N THR A 586 -28.64 7.04 -9.88
CA THR A 586 -28.82 6.03 -8.83
C THR A 586 -29.54 4.80 -9.36
N TYR A 587 -29.22 3.63 -8.83
CA TYR A 587 -29.78 2.35 -9.22
C TYR A 587 -30.17 1.52 -7.99
N ILE A 588 -31.14 0.63 -8.12
CA ILE A 588 -31.39 -0.42 -7.11
C ILE A 588 -30.26 -1.44 -7.23
N SER A 589 -29.69 -1.84 -6.09
CA SER A 589 -28.65 -2.87 -6.03
C SER A 589 -29.22 -4.25 -6.37
N PRO A 590 -28.61 -5.02 -7.30
CA PRO A 590 -29.08 -6.35 -7.64
C PRO A 590 -29.16 -7.30 -6.44
N ARG A 591 -30.21 -8.12 -6.41
CA ARG A 591 -30.47 -9.09 -5.33
C ARG A 591 -30.29 -10.55 -5.76
N THR A 592 -30.46 -10.85 -7.05
CA THR A 592 -30.24 -12.18 -7.63
C THR A 592 -28.75 -12.44 -7.84
N MET A 593 -28.33 -13.71 -7.78
CA MET A 593 -26.92 -14.10 -8.00
C MET A 593 -26.42 -13.61 -9.37
N ALA A 594 -27.17 -13.86 -10.45
CA ALA A 594 -26.83 -13.41 -11.79
C ALA A 594 -26.74 -11.88 -11.91
N GLY A 595 -27.64 -11.14 -11.26
CA GLY A 595 -27.60 -9.67 -11.24
C GLY A 595 -26.40 -9.13 -10.46
N CYS A 596 -26.01 -9.78 -9.35
CA CYS A 596 -24.80 -9.45 -8.62
C CYS A 596 -23.54 -9.73 -9.47
N LEU A 597 -23.47 -10.88 -10.14
CA LEU A 597 -22.37 -11.24 -11.06
C LEU A 597 -22.23 -10.23 -12.19
N HIS A 598 -23.32 -9.96 -12.93
CA HIS A 598 -23.35 -8.93 -13.98
C HIS A 598 -22.91 -7.55 -13.46
N PHE A 599 -23.29 -7.18 -12.22
CA PHE A 599 -22.80 -5.94 -11.61
C PHE A 599 -21.29 -5.98 -11.37
N VAL A 600 -20.73 -7.04 -10.79
CA VAL A 600 -19.28 -7.08 -10.47
C VAL A 600 -18.40 -7.26 -11.71
N GLN A 601 -18.87 -8.00 -12.71
CA GLN A 601 -18.17 -8.29 -13.98
C GLN A 601 -18.40 -7.23 -15.07
N ARG A 602 -19.23 -6.21 -14.84
CA ARG A 602 -19.53 -5.13 -15.81
C ARG A 602 -18.27 -4.52 -16.45
N ALA A 603 -18.36 -4.03 -17.69
CA ALA A 603 -17.28 -3.31 -18.35
C ALA A 603 -16.74 -2.10 -17.54
N ARG A 604 -15.49 -1.70 -17.79
CA ARG A 604 -14.87 -0.51 -17.18
C ARG A 604 -15.58 0.76 -17.67
N SER A 605 -15.88 1.69 -16.76
CA SER A 605 -16.48 3.00 -17.10
C SER A 605 -15.66 4.12 -16.47
N PRO A 606 -14.64 4.68 -17.12
CA PRO A 606 -13.89 5.81 -16.58
C PRO A 606 -14.79 7.05 -16.39
N ASN A 607 -14.35 7.96 -15.52
CA ASN A 607 -14.89 9.32 -15.44
C ASN A 607 -14.36 10.14 -16.63
N ILE A 608 -15.26 10.48 -17.56
CA ILE A 608 -14.98 11.26 -18.78
C ILE A 608 -15.43 12.72 -18.69
N ASN A 609 -15.90 13.15 -17.51
CA ASN A 609 -16.53 14.46 -17.34
C ASN A 609 -15.52 15.61 -17.51
N ARG A 610 -16.04 16.75 -17.99
CA ARG A 610 -15.26 17.97 -18.24
C ARG A 610 -15.57 19.10 -17.27
N GLU A 611 -16.69 19.02 -16.55
CA GLU A 611 -17.11 19.98 -15.53
C GLU A 611 -16.10 20.02 -14.38
N GLN A 612 -15.55 21.20 -14.10
CA GLN A 612 -14.50 21.34 -13.09
C GLN A 612 -15.08 21.19 -11.68
N GLN A 613 -14.32 20.55 -10.79
CA GLN A 613 -14.69 20.52 -9.37
C GLN A 613 -14.67 21.95 -8.78
N ASP A 614 -15.52 22.17 -7.77
CA ASP A 614 -15.67 23.43 -7.07
C ASP A 614 -14.33 24.00 -6.58
N ALA A 615 -13.93 25.13 -7.17
CA ALA A 615 -12.64 25.74 -6.92
C ALA A 615 -12.51 26.34 -5.51
N GLY A 616 -13.62 26.76 -4.88
CA GLY A 616 -13.62 27.28 -3.51
C GLY A 616 -13.44 26.15 -2.49
N VAL A 617 -14.09 25.01 -2.73
CA VAL A 617 -13.91 23.79 -1.94
C VAL A 617 -12.48 23.23 -2.08
N LEU A 618 -11.93 23.20 -3.30
CA LEU A 618 -10.52 22.82 -3.49
C LEU A 618 -9.56 23.79 -2.78
N GLU A 619 -9.85 25.09 -2.78
CA GLU A 619 -9.01 26.09 -2.12
C GLU A 619 -9.03 25.94 -0.60
N ASP A 620 -10.21 25.80 0.02
CA ASP A 620 -10.37 25.45 1.44
C ASP A 620 -9.56 24.19 1.81
N PHE A 621 -9.69 23.11 1.03
CA PHE A 621 -8.92 21.89 1.22
C PHE A 621 -7.40 22.11 1.20
N THR A 622 -6.91 22.92 0.27
CA THR A 622 -5.47 23.25 0.18
C THR A 622 -4.98 24.18 1.29
N SER A 623 -5.88 24.93 1.92
CA SER A 623 -5.55 25.73 3.10
C SER A 623 -5.42 24.84 4.35
N ARG A 624 -6.31 23.87 4.55
CA ARG A 624 -6.42 23.04 5.76
C ARG A 624 -5.63 21.72 5.73
N CYS A 625 -5.23 21.23 4.56
CA CYS A 625 -4.66 19.90 4.37
C CYS A 625 -3.55 19.86 3.32
N CYS A 626 -2.70 18.85 3.39
CA CYS A 626 -1.61 18.58 2.44
C CYS A 626 -1.53 17.08 2.10
N ILE A 627 -1.01 16.76 0.92
CA ILE A 627 -0.89 15.38 0.40
C ILE A 627 0.54 14.89 0.61
N LEU A 628 0.69 13.73 1.24
CA LEU A 628 1.89 12.91 1.18
C LEU A 628 1.67 11.80 0.13
N ARG A 629 2.57 11.66 -0.84
CA ARG A 629 2.65 10.53 -1.79
C ARG A 629 3.91 9.71 -1.52
N THR A 630 3.83 8.40 -1.71
CA THR A 630 4.98 7.49 -1.68
C THR A 630 4.97 6.57 -2.91
N ASP A 631 6.15 6.30 -3.46
CA ASP A 631 6.35 5.41 -4.61
C ASP A 631 7.27 4.22 -4.27
N ASP A 632 8.01 3.66 -5.23
CA ASP A 632 8.95 2.57 -5.01
C ASP A 632 10.04 2.91 -3.97
N SER A 633 10.50 4.16 -3.95
CA SER A 633 11.59 4.57 -3.05
C SER A 633 11.54 6.03 -2.57
N ASP A 634 10.78 6.89 -3.23
CA ASP A 634 10.70 8.32 -2.92
C ASP A 634 9.46 8.66 -2.08
N ILE A 635 9.59 9.73 -1.30
CA ILE A 635 8.53 10.33 -0.49
C ILE A 635 8.37 11.78 -0.94
N GLU A 636 7.13 12.22 -1.15
CA GLU A 636 6.79 13.57 -1.65
C GLU A 636 5.67 14.18 -0.80
N MET A 637 5.79 15.48 -0.48
CA MET A 637 4.76 16.27 0.20
C MET A 637 4.42 17.52 -0.61
N PHE A 638 3.15 17.67 -0.97
CA PHE A 638 2.67 18.77 -1.81
C PHE A 638 1.21 19.16 -1.52
N THR A 639 0.82 20.34 -2.00
CA THR A 639 -0.58 20.82 -2.00
C THR A 639 -1.13 20.83 -3.42
N VAL A 640 -2.43 20.64 -3.60
CA VAL A 640 -3.07 20.86 -4.90
C VAL A 640 -2.95 22.36 -5.25
N PRO A 641 -2.58 22.75 -6.48
CA PRO A 641 -2.53 24.16 -6.86
C PRO A 641 -3.92 24.82 -6.86
N SER A 642 -4.07 25.96 -6.17
CA SER A 642 -5.31 26.74 -6.08
C SER A 642 -5.14 28.15 -6.66
N LYS A 643 -6.16 29.02 -6.58
CA LYS A 643 -6.05 30.42 -7.05
C LYS A 643 -5.31 31.28 -6.04
N VAL A 644 -5.52 31.05 -4.74
CA VAL A 644 -4.89 31.79 -3.64
C VAL A 644 -3.53 31.22 -3.22
N ASN A 645 -3.18 29.98 -3.60
CA ASN A 645 -1.80 29.46 -3.52
C ASN A 645 -1.20 29.27 -4.93
N PRO A 646 -0.84 30.36 -5.65
CA PRO A 646 -0.52 30.33 -7.07
C PRO A 646 0.89 29.80 -7.38
N ARG A 647 1.07 28.47 -7.29
CA ARG A 647 2.21 27.71 -7.87
C ARG A 647 3.63 28.10 -7.41
N GLU A 648 3.76 28.87 -6.33
CA GLU A 648 5.04 29.34 -5.79
C GLU A 648 5.48 28.64 -4.49
N GLU A 649 4.64 27.79 -3.89
CA GLU A 649 5.06 26.96 -2.76
C GLU A 649 6.04 25.85 -3.20
N GLY A 650 7.01 25.52 -2.33
CA GLY A 650 7.99 24.47 -2.56
C GLY A 650 7.42 23.07 -2.29
N ILE A 651 7.60 22.15 -3.24
CA ILE A 651 7.25 20.72 -3.06
C ILE A 651 8.42 20.03 -2.37
N VAL A 652 8.20 19.50 -1.17
CA VAL A 652 9.25 18.81 -0.39
C VAL A 652 9.33 17.35 -0.82
N PHE A 653 10.53 16.84 -1.11
CA PHE A 653 10.71 15.42 -1.47
C PHE A 653 12.03 14.84 -0.95
N CYS A 654 12.01 13.54 -0.68
CA CYS A 654 13.19 12.73 -0.40
C CYS A 654 13.26 11.58 -1.40
N SER A 655 14.30 11.50 -2.23
CA SER A 655 14.56 10.33 -3.06
C SER A 655 15.08 9.16 -2.22
N ASN A 656 14.75 7.93 -2.61
CA ASN A 656 15.33 6.70 -2.06
C ASN A 656 15.43 6.69 -0.52
N ALA A 657 14.33 6.95 0.18
CA ALA A 657 14.32 7.17 1.63
C ALA A 657 14.75 5.95 2.47
N ILE A 658 14.90 4.77 1.85
CA ILE A 658 15.16 3.49 2.52
C ILE A 658 16.31 2.66 1.90
N GLY A 659 16.44 2.63 0.57
CA GLY A 659 17.27 1.65 -0.15
C GLY A 659 18.78 1.89 -0.12
N TRP A 660 19.26 2.93 0.56
CA TRP A 660 20.69 3.24 0.63
C TRP A 660 21.51 2.07 1.16
N ARG A 661 22.40 1.56 0.29
CA ARG A 661 23.33 0.44 0.51
C ARG A 661 22.70 -0.78 1.23
N ASP A 662 21.43 -1.06 0.99
CA ASP A 662 20.82 -2.28 1.51
C ASP A 662 21.24 -3.47 0.62
N PRO A 663 21.97 -4.48 1.12
CA PRO A 663 22.36 -5.63 0.30
C PRO A 663 21.15 -6.40 -0.25
N GLN A 664 19.98 -6.26 0.38
CA GLN A 664 18.75 -6.93 -0.05
C GLN A 664 18.15 -6.29 -1.32
N VAL A 665 18.44 -5.02 -1.65
CA VAL A 665 17.84 -4.32 -2.80
C VAL A 665 18.11 -5.04 -4.13
N GLY A 666 19.33 -5.51 -4.37
CA GLY A 666 19.67 -6.23 -5.61
C GLY A 666 19.06 -7.64 -5.72
N LEU A 667 18.59 -8.20 -4.61
CA LEU A 667 17.94 -9.53 -4.54
C LEU A 667 16.41 -9.43 -4.42
N MET A 668 15.90 -8.26 -4.06
CA MET A 668 14.51 -8.01 -3.68
C MET A 668 14.00 -6.71 -4.30
N THR A 669 14.33 -6.45 -5.56
CA THR A 669 13.88 -5.28 -6.34
C THR A 669 12.36 -5.12 -6.29
N HIS A 670 11.62 -6.22 -6.44
CA HIS A 670 10.16 -6.29 -6.33
C HIS A 670 9.59 -5.93 -4.94
N CYS A 671 10.44 -5.82 -3.91
CA CYS A 671 10.08 -5.33 -2.57
C CYS A 671 10.45 -3.85 -2.35
N GLN A 672 11.04 -3.16 -3.33
CA GLN A 672 11.24 -1.71 -3.31
C GLN A 672 9.92 -0.98 -3.50
N ARG A 673 9.10 -0.92 -2.44
CA ARG A 673 7.79 -0.26 -2.46
C ARG A 673 7.43 0.31 -1.10
N LEU A 674 7.10 1.61 -1.03
CA LEU A 674 6.72 2.32 0.19
C LEU A 674 5.20 2.28 0.44
N SER A 675 4.61 1.08 0.36
CA SER A 675 3.14 0.91 0.38
C SER A 675 2.52 0.99 1.77
N MET A 676 3.31 0.84 2.83
CA MET A 676 2.83 0.71 4.20
C MET A 676 2.87 2.08 4.91
N VAL A 677 1.83 2.90 4.74
CA VAL A 677 1.73 4.23 5.35
C VAL A 677 0.79 4.20 6.56
N ALA A 678 1.24 4.72 7.71
CA ALA A 678 0.43 4.88 8.92
C ALA A 678 0.63 6.29 9.53
N HIS A 679 -0.47 6.97 9.84
CA HIS A 679 -0.48 8.32 10.39
C HIS A 679 -0.91 8.31 11.86
N VAL A 680 -0.14 8.96 12.73
CA VAL A 680 -0.41 9.11 14.17
C VAL A 680 -0.49 10.61 14.49
N PRO A 681 -1.70 11.21 14.44
CA PRO A 681 -1.89 12.64 14.68
C PRO A 681 -1.40 13.08 16.06
N GLU A 682 -1.62 12.27 17.10
CA GLU A 682 -1.30 12.66 18.48
C GLU A 682 0.20 12.61 18.82
N LEU A 683 1.03 12.16 17.88
CA LEU A 683 2.49 12.29 17.91
C LEU A 683 3.02 13.21 16.79
N SER A 684 2.16 13.84 15.97
CA SER A 684 2.57 14.54 14.74
C SER A 684 3.54 13.69 13.91
N LEU A 685 3.15 12.45 13.60
CA LEU A 685 4.04 11.43 13.04
C LEU A 685 3.38 10.73 11.84
N VAL A 686 4.15 10.53 10.77
CA VAL A 686 3.83 9.56 9.71
C VAL A 686 4.92 8.51 9.65
N VAL A 687 4.50 7.25 9.64
CA VAL A 687 5.34 6.07 9.54
C VAL A 687 5.21 5.51 8.13
N VAL A 688 6.33 5.36 7.41
CA VAL A 688 6.36 4.86 6.03
C VAL A 688 7.25 3.61 5.97
N GLY A 689 6.64 2.44 5.81
CA GLY A 689 7.33 1.16 5.70
C GLY A 689 7.51 0.70 4.25
N SER A 690 8.66 0.07 3.98
CA SER A 690 8.93 -0.65 2.74
C SER A 690 8.92 -2.16 2.95
N ALA A 691 8.47 -2.90 1.92
CA ALA A 691 8.60 -4.35 1.87
C ALA A 691 10.07 -4.83 1.89
N LEU A 692 11.08 -3.96 1.71
CA LEU A 692 12.50 -4.21 2.00
C LEU A 692 12.83 -4.49 3.48
N GLY A 693 11.87 -4.39 4.41
CA GLY A 693 12.13 -4.67 5.82
C GLY A 693 12.62 -3.48 6.64
N ARG A 694 12.43 -2.25 6.14
CA ARG A 694 12.80 -0.98 6.78
C ARG A 694 11.62 0.00 6.82
N VAL A 695 11.68 0.97 7.73
CA VAL A 695 10.65 1.99 8.00
C VAL A 695 11.29 3.35 8.21
N VAL A 696 10.67 4.42 7.71
CA VAL A 696 11.01 5.82 7.99
C VAL A 696 9.99 6.43 8.95
N LEU A 697 10.47 7.20 9.93
CA LEU A 697 9.63 8.04 10.81
C LEU A 697 9.76 9.51 10.38
N LEU A 698 8.63 10.11 10.00
CA LEU A 698 8.53 11.48 9.52
C LEU A 698 7.76 12.34 10.52
N THR A 699 8.32 13.48 10.93
CA THR A 699 7.56 14.55 11.62
C THR A 699 7.09 15.57 10.58
N PRO A 700 5.78 15.72 10.30
CA PRO A 700 5.26 16.82 9.50
C PRO A 700 5.43 18.15 10.24
N THR A 701 5.75 19.20 9.49
CA THR A 701 6.12 20.54 9.99
C THR A 701 5.42 21.65 9.19
N ARG A 702 4.93 22.70 9.85
CA ARG A 702 4.24 23.82 9.19
C ARG A 702 4.66 25.20 9.69
N SER A 703 4.57 26.19 8.81
CA SER A 703 4.84 27.60 9.09
C SER A 703 3.78 28.49 8.45
N GLU A 704 3.23 29.43 9.21
CA GLU A 704 2.10 30.27 8.77
C GLU A 704 2.55 31.42 7.87
N ASP A 705 3.74 31.97 8.10
CA ASP A 705 4.42 32.89 7.18
C ASP A 705 5.09 32.14 6.01
N GLY A 706 5.59 30.93 6.28
CA GLY A 706 6.35 30.11 5.34
C GLY A 706 7.86 30.29 5.47
N VAL A 707 8.62 29.19 5.35
CA VAL A 707 10.08 29.19 5.46
C VAL A 707 10.73 29.29 4.08
N LEU A 708 11.67 30.23 3.89
CA LEU A 708 12.32 30.49 2.60
C LEU A 708 13.48 29.51 2.30
N CYS A 709 13.13 28.38 1.71
CA CYS A 709 14.04 27.36 1.19
C CYS A 709 14.46 27.72 -0.25
N LEU A 710 15.72 28.13 -0.44
CA LEU A 710 16.27 28.56 -1.75
C LEU A 710 15.37 29.57 -2.49
N GLU A 711 14.98 30.65 -1.81
CA GLU A 711 14.09 31.71 -2.33
C GLU A 711 12.62 31.27 -2.58
N THR A 712 12.27 30.02 -2.26
CA THR A 712 10.92 29.49 -2.41
C THR A 712 10.29 29.29 -1.03
N PRO A 713 9.08 29.82 -0.77
CA PRO A 713 8.38 29.59 0.49
C PRO A 713 7.91 28.14 0.58
N VAL A 714 8.17 27.51 1.73
CA VAL A 714 7.62 26.21 2.13
C VAL A 714 6.74 26.45 3.35
N ARG A 715 5.42 26.25 3.22
CA ARG A 715 4.48 26.41 4.35
C ARG A 715 4.26 25.08 5.06
N ARG A 716 4.36 23.96 4.34
CA ARG A 716 4.32 22.60 4.90
C ARG A 716 5.47 21.74 4.38
N GLY A 717 6.05 20.93 5.25
CA GLY A 717 7.12 20.00 4.95
C GLY A 717 7.20 18.88 5.98
N TYR A 718 8.34 18.20 6.03
CA TYR A 718 8.62 17.20 7.05
C TYR A 718 10.11 17.08 7.34
N ARG A 719 10.44 16.70 8.58
CA ARG A 719 11.76 16.16 8.96
C ARG A 719 11.70 14.64 8.95
N ILE A 720 12.82 14.02 8.55
CA ILE A 720 13.08 12.60 8.78
C ILE A 720 13.80 12.48 10.13
N ASP A 721 13.15 11.90 11.15
CA ASP A 721 13.76 11.78 12.49
C ASP A 721 14.56 10.47 12.61
N TRP A 722 14.00 9.36 12.11
CA TRP A 722 14.55 8.02 12.24
C TRP A 722 14.34 7.17 10.99
N VAL A 723 15.27 6.25 10.75
CA VAL A 723 15.09 5.09 9.85
C VAL A 723 15.36 3.84 10.67
N LEU A 724 14.42 2.89 10.63
CA LEU A 724 14.40 1.66 11.42
C LEU A 724 14.43 0.42 10.52
N PRO A 725 15.03 -0.71 10.95
CA PRO A 725 15.80 -0.87 12.20
C PRO A 725 17.06 -0.01 12.26
N THR A 726 17.53 0.31 13.46
CA THR A 726 18.68 1.21 13.65
C THR A 726 19.99 0.56 13.17
N ARG A 727 21.05 1.36 13.00
CA ARG A 727 22.41 0.88 12.69
C ARG A 727 22.92 -0.16 13.67
N GLU A 728 22.55 -0.05 14.95
CA GLU A 728 22.92 -1.01 15.98
C GLU A 728 22.05 -2.28 15.93
N ASP A 729 20.81 -2.19 15.47
CA ASP A 729 19.94 -3.36 15.22
C ASP A 729 20.39 -4.16 13.99
N GLU A 730 20.76 -3.47 12.91
CA GLU A 730 21.27 -4.06 11.67
C GLU A 730 22.66 -4.72 11.87
N LYS A 731 23.60 -4.03 12.53
CA LYS A 731 24.89 -4.64 12.94
C LYS A 731 24.70 -5.88 13.81
N ALA A 732 23.68 -5.89 14.67
CA ALA A 732 23.32 -7.03 15.51
C ALA A 732 22.46 -8.08 14.79
N ARG A 733 22.24 -7.96 13.47
CA ARG A 733 21.41 -8.85 12.63
C ARG A 733 20.02 -9.13 13.23
N ARG A 734 19.41 -8.10 13.84
CA ARG A 734 18.03 -8.17 14.35
C ARG A 734 17.03 -8.22 13.19
N ARG A 735 17.23 -7.37 12.17
CA ARG A 735 16.55 -7.50 10.88
C ARG A 735 16.91 -8.86 10.25
N PRO A 736 15.94 -9.68 9.83
CA PRO A 736 16.20 -10.87 9.04
C PRO A 736 16.50 -10.55 7.57
N ASP A 737 17.07 -11.51 6.85
CA ASP A 737 17.31 -11.42 5.41
C ASP A 737 16.06 -11.79 4.59
N CYS A 738 14.93 -11.15 4.91
CA CYS A 738 13.66 -11.31 4.23
C CYS A 738 12.80 -10.02 4.32
N GLY A 739 11.78 -9.93 3.46
CA GLY A 739 10.94 -8.74 3.35
C GLY A 739 9.99 -8.51 4.52
N LEU A 740 9.42 -7.30 4.57
CA LEU A 740 8.40 -6.92 5.54
C LEU A 740 7.02 -7.49 5.13
N HIS A 741 6.35 -8.12 6.08
CA HIS A 741 4.97 -8.60 5.98
C HIS A 741 3.96 -7.51 6.36
N GLY A 742 4.33 -6.62 7.27
CA GLY A 742 3.51 -5.48 7.66
C GLY A 742 4.13 -4.60 8.74
N ILE A 743 3.55 -3.42 8.93
CA ILE A 743 3.75 -2.58 10.10
C ILE A 743 2.43 -2.41 10.85
N ALA A 744 2.50 -2.35 12.17
CA ALA A 744 1.36 -1.95 12.99
C ALA A 744 1.80 -0.89 14.00
N VAL A 745 0.99 0.16 14.12
CA VAL A 745 1.20 1.25 15.08
C VAL A 745 -0.06 1.44 15.90
N GLY A 746 0.07 1.60 17.22
CA GLY A 746 -1.05 1.86 18.12
C GLY A 746 -0.59 2.17 19.55
N PRO A 747 -1.47 2.56 20.48
CA PRO A 747 -1.09 2.97 21.82
C PRO A 747 -0.46 1.82 22.63
N VAL A 748 0.45 2.17 23.54
CA VAL A 748 0.90 1.27 24.61
C VAL A 748 -0.23 1.18 25.68
N PRO A 749 -0.56 -0.02 26.20
CA PRO A 749 -1.56 -0.16 27.26
C PRO A 749 -1.19 0.62 28.53
N GLU A 750 -2.15 1.34 29.10
CA GLU A 750 -1.97 2.17 30.28
C GLU A 750 -2.41 1.48 31.58
N GLY A 751 -1.81 1.89 32.71
CA GLY A 751 -2.15 1.38 34.03
C GLY A 751 -3.58 1.73 34.43
N GLY A 752 -4.34 0.75 34.92
CA GLY A 752 -5.72 0.93 35.38
C GLY A 752 -6.80 0.70 34.32
N ALA A 753 -6.45 0.43 33.06
CA ALA A 753 -7.41 -0.04 32.06
C ALA A 753 -7.95 -1.45 32.42
N THR A 754 -9.24 -1.68 32.22
CA THR A 754 -9.93 -2.95 32.53
C THR A 754 -10.13 -3.80 31.29
N GLY A 755 -10.10 -5.13 31.47
CA GLY A 755 -10.25 -6.08 30.36
C GLY A 755 -9.25 -5.82 29.24
N GLY A 756 -9.71 -5.84 27.99
CA GLY A 756 -8.92 -5.59 26.79
C GLY A 756 -8.66 -4.13 26.44
N LEU A 757 -9.15 -3.14 27.20
CA LEU A 757 -8.96 -1.72 26.87
C LEU A 757 -7.48 -1.28 26.96
N LEU A 758 -7.08 -0.30 26.14
CA LEU A 758 -5.76 0.35 26.22
C LEU A 758 -5.72 1.48 27.26
N ARG A 759 -6.85 2.16 27.48
CA ARG A 759 -7.04 3.26 28.44
C ARG A 759 -8.44 3.10 29.06
N SER A 760 -8.64 3.48 30.31
CA SER A 760 -9.99 3.52 30.89
C SER A 760 -10.83 4.60 30.18
N ASP A 761 -12.12 4.33 29.96
CA ASP A 761 -13.05 5.30 29.35
C ASP A 761 -13.23 6.56 30.24
N ASP A 762 -13.00 6.45 31.56
CA ASP A 762 -13.05 7.57 32.53
C ASP A 762 -11.72 8.33 32.69
N ALA A 763 -10.65 7.91 31.99
CA ALA A 763 -9.35 8.56 32.13
C ALA A 763 -9.36 9.97 31.47
N PRO A 764 -8.60 10.95 32.00
CA PRO A 764 -8.49 12.28 31.37
C PRO A 764 -7.92 12.18 29.95
N ALA A 765 -7.92 13.28 29.18
CA ALA A 765 -7.18 13.30 27.92
C ALA A 765 -5.69 13.00 28.14
N PRO A 766 -5.05 12.13 27.34
CA PRO A 766 -3.60 11.94 27.41
C PRO A 766 -2.86 13.23 27.04
N SER A 767 -1.81 13.59 27.78
CA SER A 767 -0.90 14.65 27.34
C SER A 767 0.06 14.10 26.27
N PRO A 768 0.47 14.89 25.26
CA PRO A 768 1.39 14.42 24.21
C PRO A 768 2.69 13.84 24.78
N ALA A 769 3.28 14.48 25.79
CA ALA A 769 4.49 14.03 26.49
C ALA A 769 4.32 12.71 27.28
N THR A 770 3.08 12.25 27.52
CA THR A 770 2.81 10.99 28.25
C THR A 770 2.36 9.84 27.36
N ARG A 771 1.88 10.12 26.14
CA ARG A 771 1.25 9.10 25.29
C ARG A 771 2.30 8.36 24.47
N ARG A 772 2.62 7.14 24.88
CA ARG A 772 3.49 6.23 24.11
C ARG A 772 2.67 5.35 23.17
N TYR A 773 3.21 5.15 21.98
CA TYR A 773 2.75 4.20 20.99
C TYR A 773 3.78 3.08 20.86
N ARG A 774 3.39 1.99 20.22
CA ARG A 774 4.29 0.89 19.82
C ARG A 774 4.24 0.74 18.32
N LEU A 775 5.40 0.65 17.69
CA LEU A 775 5.60 0.25 16.30
C LEU A 775 6.07 -1.20 16.31
N MET A 776 5.31 -2.08 15.67
CA MET A 776 5.63 -3.50 15.51
C MET A 776 5.87 -3.78 14.03
N MET A 777 7.11 -4.12 13.68
CA MET A 777 7.57 -4.45 12.33
C MET A 777 7.59 -5.98 12.18
N HIS A 778 6.74 -6.53 11.32
CA HIS A 778 6.55 -7.96 11.13
C HIS A 778 7.24 -8.42 9.84
N TYR A 779 8.15 -9.39 9.94
CA TYR A 779 8.94 -9.88 8.81
C TYR A 779 8.40 -11.21 8.27
N ARG A 780 8.76 -11.53 7.02
CA ARG A 780 8.31 -12.75 6.34
C ARG A 780 8.87 -14.06 6.93
N ASP A 781 9.98 -14.02 7.67
CA ASP A 781 10.44 -15.14 8.51
C ASP A 781 9.69 -15.22 9.87
N HIS A 782 8.57 -14.51 10.00
CA HIS A 782 7.76 -14.33 11.21
C HIS A 782 8.46 -13.66 12.41
N ARG A 783 9.68 -13.09 12.27
CA ARG A 783 10.22 -12.20 13.30
C ARG A 783 9.34 -10.97 13.49
N ILE A 784 9.33 -10.46 14.71
CA ILE A 784 8.74 -9.17 15.04
C ILE A 784 9.80 -8.32 15.75
N LEU A 785 10.01 -7.10 15.25
CA LEU A 785 10.80 -6.07 15.92
C LEU A 785 9.82 -5.03 16.49
N SER A 786 9.86 -4.84 17.80
CA SER A 786 8.99 -3.91 18.53
C SER A 786 9.79 -2.72 19.07
N TYR A 787 9.26 -1.53 18.85
CA TYR A 787 9.77 -0.25 19.34
C TYR A 787 8.65 0.48 20.08
N ASP A 788 8.85 0.88 21.33
CA ASP A 788 7.97 1.88 21.98
C ASP A 788 8.44 3.27 21.50
N ILE A 789 7.50 4.16 21.11
CA ILE A 789 7.76 5.49 20.54
C ILE A 789 6.88 6.56 21.21
N GLY A 790 7.33 7.82 21.18
CA GLY A 790 6.60 8.97 21.73
C GLY A 790 7.37 10.27 21.52
N ARG A 791 6.94 11.38 22.11
CA ARG A 791 7.74 12.62 22.14
C ARG A 791 8.29 12.94 23.53
N ASP A 792 9.21 13.90 23.58
CA ASP A 792 9.77 14.43 24.81
C ASP A 792 8.77 15.28 25.62
N GLU A 793 9.23 15.83 26.76
CA GLU A 793 8.43 16.69 27.65
C GLU A 793 7.86 17.93 26.96
N ARG A 794 8.46 18.37 25.84
CA ARG A 794 8.02 19.54 25.07
C ARG A 794 7.13 19.21 23.87
N GLY A 795 7.11 17.96 23.42
CA GLY A 795 6.50 17.59 22.14
C GLY A 795 7.32 17.99 20.92
N GLU A 796 8.61 18.30 21.07
CA GLU A 796 9.51 18.71 19.99
C GLU A 796 10.15 17.46 19.34
N GLU A 797 10.89 16.68 20.13
CA GLU A 797 11.75 15.58 19.65
C GLU A 797 11.02 14.23 19.64
N LEU A 798 11.25 13.41 18.62
CA LEU A 798 10.67 12.06 18.51
C LEU A 798 11.60 11.02 19.17
N LEU A 799 11.11 10.39 20.22
CA LEU A 799 11.83 9.44 21.07
C LEU A 799 11.46 7.99 20.77
N ILE A 800 12.43 7.10 20.98
CA ILE A 800 12.29 5.65 20.92
C ILE A 800 12.76 5.09 22.28
N PHE A 801 12.02 4.15 22.87
CA PHE A 801 12.21 3.64 24.24
C PHE A 801 12.57 2.13 24.28
#